data_AF-A0A1W6AZA4-F1
#
_entry.id   AF-A0A1W6AZA4-F1
#
_cell.length_a   1.000
_cell.length_b   1.000
_cell.length_c   1.000
_cell.angle_alpha   90.00
_cell.angle_beta   90.00
_cell.angle_gamma   90.00
#
_symmetry.space_group_name_H-M   'P 1'
#
loop_
_entity.id
_entity.type
_entity.pdbx_description
1 polymer ?
#
loop_
_entity_poly.entity_id
_entity_poly.type
_entity_poly.pdbx_seq_one_letter_code
_entity_poly.pdbx_strand_id
1 'polypeptide(L)'
;MNKKKMILTSLASVAILGAGFVTSSPTFVRAEEAPVASQSKAEKDYDAAKKDAKNAKKAVEDAQKALDDAKAAQKKYDEDQKKTEKKAAAVKKIDEEHQAANLKSQQALVEFLAAQREGNPKKKKAAQAKLEEAEKAEKEKKKEFDKAQAVVVPEATELAETKKKADEAKVKEPELTKKLEEAKAKSEEAEKKATEAKQKVDAEHAKEVVPQAKIAELENEVQKLEKDLKEIDESDSEDYVKEGLRAPLQSELDAKQAKLSKLEELSDKIDELDAEIAKLEKNVEDFKNSNGEQAEQYRAAAEEDLAAKQAELEKTEADLKKAVDEPETPAPAPAPAPAPAPAPTPEAPAPAPAPAPKPAPAPKPAPAPKPAPAPAPAPAPKPEKPAEKPAPAPAPAPAPKPEKPAEKPAPAPKPETPKTGWKQENGMWYFYNTDGSMATGWLQNNGSWYYLNANGAMATGWAKVNGLWYYLNSNGAMATGWLQYNDSWYYLNTNGAMATGWLEYNGSWYYLNANGAMATGWLEYNGSWYYLNSNGAMATGWLQNNGSWYYLNANGAMATGWAKVNGLWYYLNSNGAMATGWLQYNDSWYYLNTNGAMATGWLEYNGSWYYLNANGAMATGWLEYNGSWYYLNSNGAMATGWAKVNGSWYYLNANGAMATGWAKVNGSWYYLNANGSMATGWVKDGDTWYYLEASGAMKASQWFKVSDKWYYVNGLGALAVNTTVDGYTVNENGEWV
;
A
#
# COMPACT_ATOMS: atom_id res chain seq x y z
N MET A 1 -26.39 -13.77 21.87
CA MET A 1 -25.53 -12.57 21.97
C MET A 1 -25.20 -12.11 20.56
N ASN A 2 -25.73 -10.94 20.19
CA ASN A 2 -25.91 -10.48 18.81
C ASN A 2 -24.67 -9.72 18.30
N LYS A 3 -24.34 -9.82 17.00
CA LYS A 3 -23.14 -9.21 16.38
C LYS A 3 -23.06 -7.69 16.57
N LYS A 4 -24.20 -6.98 16.69
CA LYS A 4 -24.27 -5.53 16.95
C LYS A 4 -23.68 -5.16 18.34
N LYS A 5 -23.93 -5.96 19.39
CA LYS A 5 -23.27 -5.80 20.72
C LYS A 5 -21.77 -6.16 20.70
N MET A 6 -21.33 -6.99 19.73
CA MET A 6 -19.95 -7.45 19.60
C MET A 6 -19.01 -6.40 18.97
N ILE A 7 -19.56 -5.52 18.11
CA ILE A 7 -18.78 -4.44 17.48
C ILE A 7 -18.32 -3.40 18.53
N LEU A 8 -19.17 -3.08 19.51
CA LEU A 8 -18.81 -2.15 20.60
C LEU A 8 -17.98 -2.77 21.74
N THR A 9 -18.12 -4.07 22.04
CA THR A 9 -17.24 -4.71 23.04
C THR A 9 -15.77 -4.76 22.55
N SER A 10 -15.54 -4.72 21.25
CA SER A 10 -14.19 -4.60 20.67
C SER A 10 -13.57 -3.20 20.82
N LEU A 11 -14.40 -2.14 20.87
CA LEU A 11 -13.97 -0.75 21.06
C LEU A 11 -13.79 -0.38 22.54
N ALA A 12 -14.55 -0.99 23.45
CA ALA A 12 -14.39 -0.80 24.90
C ALA A 12 -13.20 -1.57 25.53
N SER A 13 -12.57 -2.49 24.80
CA SER A 13 -11.48 -3.33 25.32
C SER A 13 -10.08 -2.72 25.23
N VAL A 14 -9.94 -1.48 24.74
CA VAL A 14 -8.64 -0.78 24.69
C VAL A 14 -8.51 0.20 25.88
N ALA A 15 -8.66 -0.27 27.11
CA ALA A 15 -8.19 0.47 28.31
C ALA A 15 -8.24 -0.31 29.65
N ILE A 16 -7.70 -1.53 29.78
CA ILE A 16 -7.21 -2.01 31.11
C ILE A 16 -5.94 -2.86 30.95
N LEU A 17 -4.90 -2.49 31.71
CA LEU A 17 -3.55 -3.06 31.77
C LEU A 17 -3.49 -4.40 32.54
N GLY A 18 -2.82 -5.39 31.94
CA GLY A 18 -1.81 -6.28 32.54
C GLY A 18 -2.14 -7.15 33.77
N ALA A 19 -2.30 -8.46 33.53
CA ALA A 19 -1.70 -9.54 34.35
C ALA A 19 -1.75 -10.86 33.56
N GLY A 20 -0.72 -11.70 33.73
CA GLY A 20 -0.33 -12.73 32.77
C GLY A 20 -1.30 -13.89 32.58
N PHE A 21 -1.23 -14.52 31.41
CA PHE A 21 -1.89 -15.79 31.13
C PHE A 21 -0.91 -16.81 30.54
N VAL A 22 -0.96 -17.98 31.17
CA VAL A 22 -0.23 -19.21 30.87
C VAL A 22 -0.79 -19.83 29.59
N THR A 23 0.09 -20.47 28.84
CA THR A 23 -0.18 -21.18 27.60
C THR A 23 -1.17 -22.34 27.77
N SER A 24 -2.30 -22.30 27.07
CA SER A 24 -3.01 -23.51 26.64
C SER A 24 -3.68 -23.28 25.27
N SER A 25 -3.48 -24.23 24.36
CA SER A 25 -3.89 -24.18 22.96
C SER A 25 -5.42 -24.23 22.79
N PRO A 26 -6.03 -23.48 21.85
CA PRO A 26 -7.46 -23.59 21.60
C PRO A 26 -7.78 -24.75 20.65
N THR A 27 -8.66 -25.63 21.12
CA THR A 27 -9.38 -26.63 20.32
C THR A 27 -10.35 -25.93 19.38
N PHE A 28 -10.33 -26.26 18.10
CA PHE A 28 -11.28 -25.74 17.11
C PHE A 28 -12.71 -26.21 17.42
N VAL A 29 -13.59 -25.26 17.77
CA VAL A 29 -15.04 -25.44 17.68
C VAL A 29 -15.50 -24.73 16.41
N ARG A 30 -16.07 -25.51 15.49
CA ARG A 30 -16.66 -25.08 14.23
C ARG A 30 -17.89 -24.22 14.55
N ALA A 31 -17.81 -22.92 14.27
CA ALA A 31 -18.96 -22.03 14.34
C ALA A 31 -19.96 -22.43 13.24
N GLU A 32 -21.16 -22.84 13.63
CA GLU A 32 -22.33 -22.85 12.76
C GLU A 32 -22.61 -21.42 12.27
N GLU A 33 -22.87 -21.28 10.97
CA GLU A 33 -23.21 -20.03 10.32
C GLU A 33 -24.56 -19.51 10.85
N ALA A 34 -24.52 -18.48 11.68
CA ALA A 34 -25.67 -17.63 11.94
C ALA A 34 -26.04 -16.85 10.66
N PRO A 35 -27.35 -16.65 10.36
CA PRO A 35 -27.79 -15.99 9.14
C PRO A 35 -27.19 -14.57 9.06
N VAL A 36 -26.48 -14.31 7.97
CA VAL A 36 -25.94 -12.99 7.63
C VAL A 36 -27.12 -12.06 7.38
N ALA A 37 -27.16 -10.92 8.06
CA ALA A 37 -28.11 -9.85 7.77
C ALA A 37 -28.13 -9.59 6.25
N SER A 38 -29.30 -9.61 5.63
CA SER A 38 -29.42 -9.36 4.20
C SER A 38 -28.95 -7.94 3.91
N GLN A 39 -27.99 -7.78 2.99
CA GLN A 39 -27.48 -6.48 2.54
C GLN A 39 -28.64 -5.51 2.26
N SER A 40 -28.48 -4.25 2.68
CA SER A 40 -29.50 -3.23 2.43
C SER A 40 -29.69 -3.02 0.93
N LYS A 41 -30.83 -2.46 0.52
CA LYS A 41 -31.06 -2.13 -0.89
C LYS A 41 -30.00 -1.16 -1.42
N ALA A 42 -29.56 -0.19 -0.62
CA ALA A 42 -28.51 0.74 -1.02
C ALA A 42 -27.16 0.05 -1.18
N GLU A 43 -26.83 -0.94 -0.34
CA GLU A 43 -25.61 -1.74 -0.45
C GLU A 43 -25.61 -2.60 -1.72
N LYS A 44 -26.73 -3.26 -2.03
CA LYS A 44 -26.90 -4.04 -3.27
C LYS A 44 -26.77 -3.14 -4.51
N ASP A 45 -27.37 -1.95 -4.49
CA ASP A 45 -27.28 -0.96 -5.57
C ASP A 45 -25.84 -0.43 -5.74
N TYR A 46 -25.11 -0.23 -4.63
CA TYR A 46 -23.70 0.16 -4.66
C TYR A 46 -22.79 -0.95 -5.24
N ASP A 47 -23.00 -2.20 -4.83
CA ASP A 47 -22.23 -3.33 -5.35
C ASP A 47 -22.46 -3.53 -6.86
N ALA A 48 -23.72 -3.39 -7.32
CA ALA A 48 -24.06 -3.40 -8.73
C ALA A 48 -23.39 -2.25 -9.50
N ALA A 49 -23.49 -1.02 -9.00
CA ALA A 49 -22.88 0.15 -9.63
C ALA A 49 -21.34 0.05 -9.69
N LYS A 50 -20.71 -0.53 -8.66
CA LYS A 50 -19.26 -0.77 -8.63
C LYS A 50 -18.83 -1.81 -9.66
N LYS A 51 -19.63 -2.86 -9.86
CA LYS A 51 -19.41 -3.87 -10.91
C LYS A 51 -19.53 -3.25 -12.30
N ASP A 52 -20.53 -2.40 -12.52
CA ASP A 52 -20.71 -1.70 -13.79
C ASP A 52 -19.56 -0.72 -14.08
N ALA A 53 -19.12 0.04 -13.08
CA ALA A 53 -17.96 0.92 -13.20
C ALA A 53 -16.68 0.13 -13.56
N LYS A 54 -16.47 -1.04 -12.94
CA LYS A 54 -15.35 -1.92 -13.27
C LYS A 54 -15.41 -2.44 -14.71
N ASN A 55 -16.59 -2.84 -15.17
CA ASN A 55 -16.78 -3.32 -16.55
C ASN A 55 -16.57 -2.18 -17.57
N ALA A 56 -17.04 -0.97 -17.26
CA ALA A 56 -16.87 0.20 -18.11
C ALA A 56 -15.39 0.61 -18.23
N LYS A 57 -14.62 0.58 -17.13
CA LYS A 57 -13.16 0.78 -17.16
C LYS A 57 -12.45 -0.22 -18.06
N LYS A 58 -12.81 -1.50 -17.94
CA LYS A 58 -12.26 -2.55 -18.82
C LYS A 58 -12.57 -2.28 -20.30
N ALA A 59 -13.77 -1.79 -20.62
CA ALA A 59 -14.11 -1.43 -21.99
C ALA A 59 -13.26 -0.26 -22.53
N VAL A 60 -12.85 0.69 -21.67
CA VAL A 60 -11.89 1.75 -22.04
C VAL A 60 -10.52 1.16 -22.34
N GLU A 61 -10.01 0.26 -21.49
CA GLU A 61 -8.73 -0.42 -21.70
C GLU A 61 -8.71 -1.22 -23.01
N ASP A 62 -9.77 -1.99 -23.28
CA ASP A 62 -9.92 -2.78 -24.50
C ASP A 62 -9.98 -1.89 -25.75
N ALA A 63 -10.72 -0.77 -25.69
CA ALA A 63 -10.82 0.19 -26.80
C ALA A 63 -9.49 0.93 -27.06
N GLN A 64 -8.78 1.31 -25.99
CA GLN A 64 -7.47 1.95 -26.08
C GLN A 64 -6.44 0.99 -26.70
N LYS A 65 -6.41 -0.27 -26.24
CA LYS A 65 -5.54 -1.29 -26.80
C LYS A 65 -5.78 -1.50 -28.29
N ALA A 66 -7.04 -1.56 -28.72
CA ALA A 66 -7.39 -1.71 -30.14
C ALA A 66 -6.90 -0.52 -30.99
N LEU A 67 -6.95 0.70 -30.45
CA LEU A 67 -6.44 1.90 -31.11
C LEU A 67 -4.91 1.90 -31.19
N ASP A 68 -4.22 1.47 -30.14
CA ASP A 68 -2.76 1.39 -30.10
C ASP A 68 -2.21 0.30 -31.04
N ASP A 69 -2.87 -0.87 -31.08
CA ASP A 69 -2.55 -1.95 -32.02
C ASP A 69 -2.69 -1.48 -33.49
N ALA A 70 -3.71 -0.66 -33.79
CA ALA A 70 -3.89 -0.06 -35.11
C ALA A 70 -2.76 0.94 -35.46
N LYS A 71 -2.38 1.81 -34.51
CA LYS A 71 -1.26 2.77 -34.70
C LYS A 71 0.10 2.08 -34.84
N ALA A 72 0.30 0.96 -34.16
CA ALA A 72 1.52 0.16 -34.27
C ALA A 72 1.71 -0.44 -35.68
N ALA A 73 0.62 -0.83 -36.35
CA ALA A 73 0.68 -1.34 -37.71
C ALA A 73 1.19 -0.28 -38.71
N GLN A 74 0.75 0.98 -38.57
CA GLN A 74 1.23 2.10 -39.40
C GLN A 74 2.73 2.36 -39.16
N LYS A 75 3.14 2.44 -37.90
CA LYS A 75 4.54 2.65 -37.52
C LYS A 75 5.45 1.55 -38.07
N LYS A 76 5.02 0.29 -38.00
CA LYS A 76 5.78 -0.84 -38.54
C LYS A 76 6.01 -0.72 -40.04
N TYR A 77 4.98 -0.36 -40.81
CA TYR A 77 5.13 -0.14 -42.25
C TYR A 77 6.11 1.00 -42.57
N ASP A 78 6.02 2.13 -41.86
CA ASP A 78 6.90 3.29 -42.08
C ASP A 78 8.38 2.95 -41.76
N GLU A 79 8.63 2.16 -40.71
CA GLU A 79 9.96 1.70 -40.33
C GLU A 79 10.53 0.69 -41.36
N ASP A 80 9.71 -0.27 -41.79
CA ASP A 80 10.06 -1.28 -42.80
C ASP A 80 10.36 -0.63 -44.16
N GLN A 81 9.56 0.36 -44.57
CA GLN A 81 9.80 1.15 -45.78
C GLN A 81 11.10 1.94 -45.67
N LYS A 82 11.32 2.67 -44.57
CA LYS A 82 12.53 3.49 -44.37
C LYS A 82 13.80 2.64 -44.35
N LYS A 83 13.75 1.43 -43.76
CA LYS A 83 14.88 0.49 -43.76
C LYS A 83 15.21 0.00 -45.18
N THR A 84 14.19 -0.27 -45.98
CA THR A 84 14.31 -0.69 -47.38
C THR A 84 14.92 0.41 -48.25
N GLU A 85 14.43 1.65 -48.13
CA GLU A 85 14.96 2.82 -48.85
C GLU A 85 16.41 3.13 -48.46
N LYS A 86 16.73 3.05 -47.15
CA LYS A 86 18.10 3.26 -46.65
C LYS A 86 19.08 2.22 -47.21
N LYS A 87 18.68 0.95 -47.30
CA LYS A 87 19.50 -0.09 -47.94
C LYS A 87 19.69 0.20 -49.43
N ALA A 88 18.63 0.53 -50.16
CA ALA A 88 18.71 0.80 -51.59
C ALA A 88 19.66 1.98 -51.91
N ALA A 89 19.58 3.07 -51.13
CA ALA A 89 20.47 4.21 -51.26
C ALA A 89 21.94 3.87 -50.95
N ALA A 90 22.18 3.08 -49.90
CA ALA A 90 23.53 2.65 -49.52
C ALA A 90 24.16 1.72 -50.56
N VAL A 91 23.41 0.72 -51.04
CA VAL A 91 23.86 -0.20 -52.09
C VAL A 91 24.18 0.55 -53.37
N LYS A 92 23.32 1.49 -53.80
CA LYS A 92 23.56 2.30 -55.00
C LYS A 92 24.88 3.08 -54.91
N LYS A 93 25.12 3.76 -53.79
CA LYS A 93 26.35 4.52 -53.59
C LYS A 93 27.60 3.64 -53.62
N ILE A 94 27.54 2.49 -52.94
CA ILE A 94 28.68 1.57 -52.86
C ILE A 94 28.93 0.88 -54.20
N ASP A 95 27.88 0.60 -54.98
CA ASP A 95 28.01 0.09 -56.36
C ASP A 95 28.73 1.10 -57.26
N GLU A 96 28.33 2.38 -57.24
CA GLU A 96 29.00 3.44 -58.00
C GLU A 96 30.50 3.52 -57.67
N GLU A 97 30.87 3.42 -56.38
CA GLU A 97 32.26 3.40 -55.93
C GLU A 97 33.01 2.13 -56.36
N HIS A 98 32.35 0.97 -56.33
CA HIS A 98 32.91 -0.29 -56.80
C HIS A 98 33.14 -0.30 -58.31
N GLN A 99 32.19 0.18 -59.11
CA GLN A 99 32.34 0.34 -60.57
C GLN A 99 33.48 1.30 -60.92
N ALA A 100 33.62 2.41 -60.18
CA ALA A 100 34.72 3.35 -60.37
C ALA A 100 36.09 2.71 -60.05
N ALA A 101 36.17 1.86 -59.02
CA ALA A 101 37.39 1.13 -58.68
C ALA A 101 37.75 0.06 -59.73
N ASN A 102 36.75 -0.69 -60.23
CA ASN A 102 36.93 -1.64 -61.33
C ASN A 102 37.44 -0.95 -62.60
N LEU A 103 36.87 0.20 -62.97
CA LEU A 103 37.37 0.97 -64.13
C LEU A 103 38.84 1.37 -63.97
N LYS A 104 39.27 1.80 -62.77
CA LYS A 104 40.68 2.12 -62.49
C LYS A 104 41.59 0.90 -62.60
N SER A 105 41.14 -0.26 -62.12
CA SER A 105 41.83 -1.55 -62.24
C SER A 105 42.04 -1.92 -63.72
N GLN A 106 40.99 -1.82 -64.54
CA GLN A 106 41.08 -2.06 -65.99
C GLN A 106 42.02 -1.07 -66.70
N GLN A 107 42.00 0.21 -66.34
CA GLN A 107 42.91 1.21 -66.89
C GLN A 107 44.37 0.92 -66.53
N ALA A 108 44.64 0.56 -65.27
CA ALA A 108 45.97 0.17 -64.82
C ALA A 108 46.48 -1.09 -65.52
N LEU A 109 45.59 -2.04 -65.85
CA LEU A 109 45.92 -3.23 -66.63
C LEU A 109 46.34 -2.87 -68.06
N VAL A 110 45.63 -1.94 -68.71
CA VAL A 110 46.00 -1.43 -70.03
C VAL A 110 47.36 -0.72 -69.99
N GLU A 111 47.63 0.10 -68.97
CA GLU A 111 48.94 0.74 -68.77
C GLU A 111 50.07 -0.28 -68.60
N PHE A 112 49.83 -1.35 -67.82
CA PHE A 112 50.79 -2.43 -67.62
C PHE A 112 51.10 -3.17 -68.92
N LEU A 113 50.07 -3.53 -69.70
CA LEU A 113 50.24 -4.21 -70.99
C LEU A 113 50.98 -3.34 -72.01
N ALA A 114 50.74 -2.02 -72.01
CA ALA A 114 51.47 -1.08 -72.86
C ALA A 114 52.96 -1.00 -72.45
N ALA A 115 53.25 -0.86 -71.16
CA ALA A 115 54.62 -0.84 -70.64
C ALA A 115 55.38 -2.16 -70.91
N GLN A 116 54.67 -3.29 -70.96
CA GLN A 116 55.23 -4.59 -71.32
C GLN A 116 55.64 -4.65 -72.80
N ARG A 117 54.87 -4.05 -73.70
CA ARG A 117 55.19 -3.96 -75.14
C ARG A 117 56.37 -3.02 -75.42
N GLU A 118 56.54 -1.95 -74.64
CA GLU A 118 57.67 -1.01 -74.76
C GLU A 118 59.03 -1.61 -74.34
N GLY A 119 59.04 -2.72 -73.60
CA GLY A 119 60.28 -3.40 -73.20
C GLY A 119 61.14 -2.68 -72.14
N ASN A 120 60.66 -1.59 -71.53
CA ASN A 120 61.39 -0.84 -70.51
C ASN A 120 61.15 -1.41 -69.09
N PRO A 121 62.17 -1.96 -68.40
CA PRO A 121 61.98 -2.63 -67.10
C PRO A 121 61.50 -1.72 -65.97
N LYS A 122 61.94 -0.44 -65.94
CA LYS A 122 61.54 0.51 -64.89
C LYS A 122 60.07 0.91 -65.02
N LYS A 123 59.62 1.19 -66.24
CA LYS A 123 58.21 1.52 -66.53
C LYS A 123 57.29 0.33 -66.24
N LYS A 124 57.68 -0.88 -66.61
CA LYS A 124 56.92 -2.10 -66.32
C LYS A 124 56.71 -2.31 -64.81
N LYS A 125 57.77 -2.15 -64.00
CA LYS A 125 57.68 -2.29 -62.54
C LYS A 125 56.77 -1.22 -61.90
N ALA A 126 56.82 0.02 -62.40
CA ALA A 126 55.94 1.09 -61.93
C ALA A 126 54.47 0.85 -62.30
N ALA A 127 54.18 0.39 -63.52
CA ALA A 127 52.83 0.06 -63.96
C ALA A 127 52.27 -1.17 -63.23
N GLN A 128 53.11 -2.16 -62.91
CA GLN A 128 52.72 -3.31 -62.11
C GLN A 128 52.28 -2.92 -60.69
N ALA A 129 53.03 -2.05 -60.01
CA ALA A 129 52.67 -1.57 -58.69
C ALA A 129 51.33 -0.81 -58.68
N LYS A 130 51.06 -0.01 -59.71
CA LYS A 130 49.77 0.67 -59.89
C LYS A 130 48.61 -0.31 -60.11
N LEU A 131 48.82 -1.37 -60.90
CA LEU A 131 47.83 -2.41 -61.13
C LEU A 131 47.51 -3.14 -59.81
N GLU A 132 48.52 -3.57 -59.07
CA GLU A 132 48.34 -4.25 -57.77
C GLU A 132 47.59 -3.36 -56.76
N GLU A 133 47.86 -2.05 -56.75
CA GLU A 133 47.14 -1.08 -55.91
C GLU A 133 45.67 -0.92 -56.34
N ALA A 134 45.41 -0.83 -57.64
CA ALA A 134 44.06 -0.67 -58.18
C ALA A 134 43.20 -1.93 -57.99
N GLU A 135 43.75 -3.13 -58.21
CA GLU A 135 43.09 -4.41 -57.95
C GLU A 135 42.77 -4.60 -56.47
N LYS A 136 43.68 -4.17 -55.58
CA LYS A 136 43.43 -4.18 -54.13
C LYS A 136 42.28 -3.24 -53.75
N ALA A 137 42.25 -2.04 -54.31
CA ALA A 137 41.18 -1.07 -54.06
C ALA A 137 39.82 -1.56 -54.57
N GLU A 138 39.77 -2.17 -55.77
CA GLU A 138 38.58 -2.81 -56.32
C GLU A 138 38.09 -3.94 -55.40
N LYS A 139 38.98 -4.82 -54.95
CA LYS A 139 38.66 -5.94 -54.07
C LYS A 139 38.07 -5.48 -52.73
N GLU A 140 38.58 -4.40 -52.16
CA GLU A 140 38.01 -3.82 -50.93
C GLU A 140 36.62 -3.22 -51.17
N LYS A 141 36.41 -2.48 -52.28
CA LYS A 141 35.09 -1.95 -52.63
C LYS A 141 34.08 -3.04 -52.96
N LYS A 142 34.52 -4.15 -53.56
CA LYS A 142 33.69 -5.33 -53.76
C LYS A 142 33.23 -5.94 -52.44
N LYS A 143 34.11 -6.06 -51.44
CA LYS A 143 33.73 -6.53 -50.10
C LYS A 143 32.72 -5.59 -49.43
N GLU A 144 32.87 -4.27 -49.58
CA GLU A 144 31.89 -3.30 -49.07
C GLU A 144 30.53 -3.45 -49.75
N PHE A 145 30.51 -3.66 -51.06
CA PHE A 145 29.29 -3.90 -51.84
C PHE A 145 28.58 -5.20 -51.42
N ASP A 146 29.33 -6.30 -51.33
CA ASP A 146 28.80 -7.60 -50.93
C ASP A 146 28.23 -7.53 -49.48
N LYS A 147 28.88 -6.78 -48.58
CA LYS A 147 28.37 -6.50 -47.22
C LYS A 147 27.09 -5.65 -47.23
N ALA A 148 27.01 -4.64 -48.07
CA ALA A 148 25.82 -3.77 -48.17
C ALA A 148 24.62 -4.53 -48.74
N GLN A 149 24.83 -5.43 -49.70
CA GLN A 149 23.77 -6.31 -50.21
C GLN A 149 23.25 -7.29 -49.16
N ALA A 150 24.13 -7.79 -48.28
CA ALA A 150 23.79 -8.74 -47.22
C ALA A 150 22.93 -8.16 -46.08
N VAL A 151 22.70 -6.84 -46.04
CA VAL A 151 21.82 -6.20 -45.04
C VAL A 151 20.39 -6.71 -45.21
N VAL A 152 19.83 -7.36 -44.19
CA VAL A 152 18.47 -7.93 -44.25
C VAL A 152 17.42 -6.81 -44.16
N VAL A 153 16.55 -6.73 -45.17
CA VAL A 153 15.36 -5.86 -45.23
C VAL A 153 14.12 -6.74 -45.45
N PRO A 154 12.92 -6.27 -45.10
CA PRO A 154 11.68 -6.99 -45.38
C PRO A 154 11.58 -7.37 -46.85
N GLU A 155 11.11 -8.58 -47.14
CA GLU A 155 10.85 -8.99 -48.52
C GLU A 155 9.72 -8.16 -49.14
N ALA A 156 9.65 -8.09 -50.47
CA ALA A 156 8.62 -7.32 -51.16
C ALA A 156 7.19 -7.78 -50.79
N THR A 157 7.03 -9.07 -50.50
CA THR A 157 5.79 -9.70 -50.02
C THR A 157 5.46 -9.28 -48.58
N GLU A 158 6.44 -9.27 -47.68
CA GLU A 158 6.28 -8.81 -46.30
C GLU A 158 6.00 -7.30 -46.21
N LEU A 159 6.64 -6.50 -47.07
CA LEU A 159 6.39 -5.07 -47.16
C LEU A 159 4.99 -4.78 -47.72
N ALA A 160 4.51 -5.58 -48.67
CA ALA A 160 3.13 -5.48 -49.18
C ALA A 160 2.10 -5.89 -48.10
N GLU A 161 2.40 -6.89 -47.29
CA GLU A 161 1.53 -7.34 -46.20
C GLU A 161 1.44 -6.30 -45.08
N THR A 162 2.57 -5.71 -44.68
CA THR A 162 2.61 -4.63 -43.68
C THR A 162 1.91 -3.37 -44.18
N LYS A 163 2.05 -3.03 -45.47
CA LYS A 163 1.30 -1.95 -46.12
C LYS A 163 -0.21 -2.19 -46.06
N LYS A 164 -0.66 -3.39 -46.43
CA LYS A 164 -2.08 -3.76 -46.37
C LYS A 164 -2.64 -3.60 -44.96
N LYS A 165 -1.90 -4.08 -43.94
CA LYS A 165 -2.29 -3.94 -42.52
C LYS A 165 -2.34 -2.48 -42.08
N ALA A 166 -1.39 -1.64 -42.52
CA ALA A 166 -1.38 -0.21 -42.24
C ALA A 166 -2.57 0.53 -42.90
N ASP A 167 -2.86 0.24 -44.17
CA ASP A 167 -4.01 0.82 -44.89
C ASP A 167 -5.34 0.43 -44.23
N GLU A 168 -5.50 -0.83 -43.83
CA GLU A 168 -6.67 -1.31 -43.08
C GLU A 168 -6.79 -0.65 -41.70
N ALA A 169 -5.67 -0.45 -41.00
CA ALA A 169 -5.64 0.20 -39.69
C ALA A 169 -6.02 1.68 -39.79
N LYS A 170 -5.53 2.38 -40.82
CA LYS A 170 -5.82 3.80 -41.08
C LYS A 170 -7.30 4.06 -41.37
N VAL A 171 -7.98 3.13 -42.04
CA VAL A 171 -9.44 3.20 -42.26
C VAL A 171 -10.22 3.01 -40.95
N LYS A 172 -9.72 2.16 -40.04
CA LYS A 172 -10.37 1.84 -38.75
C LYS A 172 -10.10 2.86 -37.64
N GLU A 173 -9.02 3.64 -37.73
CA GLU A 173 -8.58 4.57 -36.69
C GLU A 173 -9.66 5.58 -36.24
N PRO A 174 -10.44 6.23 -37.14
CA PRO A 174 -11.50 7.15 -36.72
C PRO A 174 -12.63 6.45 -35.96
N GLU A 175 -12.99 5.23 -36.37
CA GLU A 175 -14.02 4.44 -35.70
C GLU A 175 -13.54 3.98 -34.31
N LEU A 176 -12.30 3.52 -34.20
CA LEU A 176 -11.69 3.11 -32.92
C LEU A 176 -11.55 4.29 -31.95
N THR A 177 -11.18 5.46 -32.47
CA THR A 177 -11.12 6.71 -31.67
C THR A 177 -12.50 7.07 -31.13
N LYS A 178 -13.54 7.00 -31.97
CA LYS A 178 -14.92 7.22 -31.52
C LYS A 178 -15.36 6.22 -30.46
N LYS A 179 -15.05 4.93 -30.62
CA LYS A 179 -15.34 3.88 -29.62
C LYS A 179 -14.64 4.12 -28.29
N LEU A 180 -13.41 4.61 -28.31
CA LEU A 180 -12.67 4.96 -27.09
C LEU A 180 -13.34 6.12 -26.35
N GLU A 181 -13.73 7.19 -27.06
CA GLU A 181 -14.41 8.33 -26.44
C GLU A 181 -15.78 7.94 -25.88
N GLU A 182 -16.56 7.12 -26.59
CA GLU A 182 -17.81 6.55 -26.09
C GLU A 182 -17.61 5.66 -24.85
N ALA A 183 -16.54 4.86 -24.82
CA ALA A 183 -16.21 4.03 -23.66
C ALA A 183 -15.81 4.87 -22.44
N LYS A 184 -15.04 5.95 -22.64
CA LYS A 184 -14.66 6.88 -21.57
C LYS A 184 -15.89 7.56 -20.98
N ALA A 185 -16.78 8.08 -21.82
CA ALA A 185 -18.02 8.72 -21.36
C ALA A 185 -18.88 7.76 -20.52
N LYS A 186 -19.01 6.49 -20.95
CA LYS A 186 -19.73 5.45 -20.19
C LYS A 186 -19.04 5.10 -18.87
N SER A 187 -17.71 5.11 -18.83
CA SER A 187 -16.95 4.87 -17.60
C SER A 187 -17.16 6.00 -16.59
N GLU A 188 -17.11 7.26 -17.03
CA GLU A 188 -17.37 8.41 -16.16
C GLU A 188 -18.80 8.39 -15.60
N GLU A 189 -19.80 8.07 -16.43
CA GLU A 189 -21.19 7.95 -15.98
C GLU A 189 -21.36 6.82 -14.94
N ALA A 190 -20.72 5.66 -15.16
CA ALA A 190 -20.77 4.54 -14.24
C ALA A 190 -20.08 4.83 -12.90
N GLU A 191 -18.94 5.53 -12.91
CA GLU A 191 -18.27 5.99 -11.69
C GLU A 191 -19.11 7.00 -10.90
N LYS A 192 -19.77 7.92 -11.60
CA LYS A 192 -20.71 8.86 -10.97
C LYS A 192 -21.84 8.11 -10.27
N LYS A 193 -22.46 7.13 -10.93
CA LYS A 193 -23.52 6.29 -10.34
C LYS A 193 -23.02 5.49 -9.12
N ALA A 194 -21.80 4.95 -9.17
CA ALA A 194 -21.22 4.25 -8.02
C ALA A 194 -20.97 5.20 -6.83
N THR A 195 -20.57 6.44 -7.10
CA THR A 195 -20.36 7.47 -6.08
C THR A 195 -21.68 7.90 -5.44
N GLU A 196 -22.72 8.13 -6.25
CA GLU A 196 -24.07 8.44 -5.77
C GLU A 196 -24.67 7.30 -4.95
N ALA A 197 -24.47 6.04 -5.37
CA ALA A 197 -24.90 4.88 -4.60
C ALA A 197 -24.15 4.76 -3.27
N LYS A 198 -22.84 5.05 -3.25
CA LYS A 198 -22.04 5.06 -2.02
C LYS A 198 -22.53 6.10 -1.01
N GLN A 199 -22.85 7.31 -1.47
CA GLN A 199 -23.42 8.35 -0.60
C GLN A 199 -24.73 7.93 0.05
N LYS A 200 -25.57 7.15 -0.65
CA LYS A 200 -26.82 6.60 -0.08
C LYS A 200 -26.54 5.58 1.02
N VAL A 201 -25.58 4.67 0.81
CA VAL A 201 -25.12 3.70 1.83
C VAL A 201 -24.56 4.42 3.06
N ASP A 202 -23.76 5.46 2.85
CA ASP A 202 -23.16 6.21 3.95
C ASP A 202 -24.23 7.02 4.72
N ALA A 203 -25.24 7.54 4.03
CA ALA A 203 -26.38 8.22 4.65
C ALA A 203 -27.30 7.25 5.43
N GLU A 204 -27.43 6.00 4.99
CA GLU A 204 -28.18 4.95 5.69
C GLU A 204 -27.45 4.54 6.97
N HIS A 205 -26.16 4.22 6.89
CA HIS A 205 -25.34 3.91 8.06
C HIS A 205 -25.30 5.05 9.09
N ALA A 206 -25.26 6.30 8.63
CA ALA A 206 -25.27 7.46 9.53
C ALA A 206 -26.58 7.59 10.34
N LYS A 207 -27.72 7.09 9.84
CA LYS A 207 -28.99 7.08 10.58
C LYS A 207 -29.01 6.03 11.68
N GLU A 208 -28.33 4.90 11.50
CA GLU A 208 -28.27 3.79 12.47
C GLU A 208 -27.26 4.02 13.60
N VAL A 209 -26.08 4.60 13.29
CA VAL A 209 -24.97 4.73 14.26
C VAL A 209 -25.22 5.79 15.33
N VAL A 210 -25.94 6.88 15.00
CA VAL A 210 -26.13 8.02 15.92
C VAL A 210 -27.00 7.66 17.14
N PRO A 211 -28.15 6.97 17.01
CA PRO A 211 -28.92 6.50 18.16
C PRO A 211 -28.15 5.49 19.02
N GLN A 212 -27.43 4.54 18.40
CA GLN A 212 -26.66 3.52 19.14
C GLN A 212 -25.52 4.13 19.98
N ALA A 213 -24.83 5.15 19.47
CA ALA A 213 -23.81 5.86 20.23
C ALA A 213 -24.37 6.56 21.48
N LYS A 214 -25.57 7.15 21.37
CA LYS A 214 -26.24 7.81 22.51
C LYS A 214 -26.78 6.80 23.55
N ILE A 215 -27.20 5.60 23.12
CA ILE A 215 -27.55 4.51 24.04
C ILE A 215 -26.31 4.07 24.83
N ALA A 216 -25.17 3.87 24.16
CA ALA A 216 -23.92 3.50 24.81
C ALA A 216 -23.38 4.58 25.77
N GLU A 217 -23.58 5.86 25.45
CA GLU A 217 -23.28 6.97 26.37
C GLU A 217 -24.14 6.89 27.64
N LEU A 218 -25.45 6.66 27.49
CA LEU A 218 -26.38 6.51 28.60
C LEU A 218 -26.08 5.27 29.47
N GLU A 219 -25.68 4.14 28.88
CA GLU A 219 -25.20 2.94 29.60
C GLU A 219 -23.99 3.27 30.48
N ASN A 220 -23.04 4.06 29.98
CA ASN A 220 -21.85 4.47 30.75
C ASN A 220 -22.22 5.42 31.90
N GLU A 221 -23.16 6.33 31.69
CA GLU A 221 -23.65 7.23 32.75
C GLU A 221 -24.34 6.46 33.89
N VAL A 222 -25.18 5.48 33.54
CA VAL A 222 -25.81 4.56 34.49
C VAL A 222 -24.77 3.81 35.32
N GLN A 223 -23.78 3.18 34.67
CA GLN A 223 -22.72 2.45 35.37
C GLN A 223 -21.90 3.34 36.31
N LYS A 224 -21.67 4.60 35.92
CA LYS A 224 -20.97 5.56 36.76
C LYS A 224 -21.80 5.92 38.00
N LEU A 225 -23.10 6.17 37.85
CA LEU A 225 -24.00 6.47 38.96
C LEU A 225 -24.16 5.27 39.92
N GLU A 226 -24.26 4.05 39.41
CA GLU A 226 -24.25 2.82 40.23
C GLU A 226 -22.97 2.70 41.06
N LYS A 227 -21.82 3.05 40.46
CA LYS A 227 -20.53 3.06 41.15
C LYS A 227 -20.45 4.15 42.23
N ASP A 228 -20.87 5.37 41.91
CA ASP A 228 -20.84 6.50 42.84
C ASP A 228 -21.76 6.24 44.06
N LEU A 229 -22.94 5.65 43.84
CA LEU A 229 -23.85 5.20 44.91
C LEU A 229 -23.22 4.12 45.79
N LYS A 230 -22.48 3.17 45.19
CA LYS A 230 -21.76 2.13 45.93
C LYS A 230 -20.63 2.69 46.80
N GLU A 231 -19.87 3.65 46.28
CA GLU A 231 -18.81 4.34 47.05
C GLU A 231 -19.39 5.13 48.23
N ILE A 232 -20.60 5.70 48.10
CA ILE A 232 -21.31 6.36 49.20
C ILE A 232 -21.79 5.35 50.26
N ASP A 233 -22.30 4.18 49.84
CA ASP A 233 -22.70 3.12 50.77
C ASP A 233 -21.50 2.58 51.58
N GLU A 234 -20.32 2.51 50.97
CA GLU A 234 -19.06 2.04 51.56
C GLU A 234 -18.27 3.11 52.35
N SER A 235 -18.74 4.37 52.37
CA SER A 235 -18.11 5.50 53.08
C SER A 235 -18.18 5.38 54.61
N ASP A 236 -17.20 5.91 55.36
CA ASP A 236 -17.23 6.00 56.84
C ASP A 236 -18.04 7.21 57.37
N SER A 237 -18.77 7.92 56.52
CA SER A 237 -19.56 9.11 56.89
C SER A 237 -20.82 8.78 57.71
N GLU A 238 -21.27 9.73 58.55
CA GLU A 238 -22.50 9.62 59.36
C GLU A 238 -23.74 9.36 58.47
N ASP A 239 -24.66 8.50 58.93
CA ASP A 239 -25.78 7.98 58.13
C ASP A 239 -26.67 9.07 57.50
N TYR A 240 -26.91 10.17 58.21
CA TYR A 240 -27.71 11.29 57.66
C TYR A 240 -27.00 12.04 56.52
N VAL A 241 -25.66 12.03 56.49
CA VAL A 241 -24.86 12.64 55.41
C VAL A 241 -24.85 11.73 54.18
N LYS A 242 -24.77 10.42 54.38
CA LYS A 242 -24.90 9.42 53.30
C LYS A 242 -26.25 9.55 52.62
N GLU A 243 -27.33 9.59 53.40
CA GLU A 243 -28.69 9.59 52.86
C GLU A 243 -29.01 10.89 52.10
N GLY A 244 -28.49 12.04 52.55
CA GLY A 244 -28.60 13.32 51.85
C GLY A 244 -27.86 13.39 50.50
N LEU A 245 -26.78 12.62 50.31
CA LEU A 245 -26.04 12.50 49.05
C LEU A 245 -26.58 11.40 48.14
N ARG A 246 -27.08 10.31 48.74
CA ARG A 246 -27.60 9.12 48.05
C ARG A 246 -28.93 9.38 47.36
N ALA A 247 -29.87 10.06 48.03
CA ALA A 247 -31.21 10.31 47.50
C ALA A 247 -31.25 11.02 46.12
N PRO A 248 -30.49 12.12 45.87
CA PRO A 248 -30.48 12.76 44.56
C PRO A 248 -29.82 11.90 43.47
N LEU A 249 -28.72 11.20 43.77
CA LEU A 249 -28.05 10.32 42.81
C LEU A 249 -28.89 9.08 42.47
N GLN A 250 -29.63 8.52 43.43
CA GLN A 250 -30.56 7.42 43.19
C GLN A 250 -31.72 7.86 42.30
N SER A 251 -32.27 9.07 42.52
CA SER A 251 -33.32 9.60 41.64
C SER A 251 -32.84 9.86 40.22
N GLU A 252 -31.57 10.24 40.05
CA GLU A 252 -30.95 10.42 38.73
C GLU A 252 -30.69 9.06 38.04
N LEU A 253 -30.18 8.09 38.80
CA LEU A 253 -30.00 6.71 38.32
C LEU A 253 -31.33 6.11 37.85
N ASP A 254 -32.39 6.20 38.65
CA ASP A 254 -33.70 5.62 38.31
C ASP A 254 -34.28 6.24 37.02
N ALA A 255 -34.11 7.55 36.83
CA ALA A 255 -34.56 8.26 35.63
C ALA A 255 -33.77 7.83 34.37
N LYS A 256 -32.45 7.68 34.49
CA LYS A 256 -31.57 7.21 33.41
C LYS A 256 -31.79 5.74 33.08
N GLN A 257 -32.00 4.89 34.09
CA GLN A 257 -32.32 3.46 33.93
C GLN A 257 -33.66 3.29 33.17
N ALA A 258 -34.67 4.06 33.54
CA ALA A 258 -35.98 4.02 32.88
C ALA A 258 -35.90 4.48 31.41
N LYS A 259 -35.10 5.51 31.13
CA LYS A 259 -34.82 5.94 29.76
C LYS A 259 -34.05 4.87 28.98
N LEU A 260 -33.02 4.28 29.57
CA LEU A 260 -32.22 3.22 28.95
C LEU A 260 -33.07 2.01 28.60
N SER A 261 -33.92 1.52 29.51
CA SER A 261 -34.82 0.39 29.23
C SER A 261 -35.80 0.68 28.08
N LYS A 262 -36.33 1.90 28.00
CA LYS A 262 -37.21 2.32 26.88
C LYS A 262 -36.46 2.34 25.54
N LEU A 263 -35.19 2.75 25.54
CA LEU A 263 -34.35 2.77 24.35
C LEU A 263 -33.94 1.35 23.91
N GLU A 264 -33.61 0.48 24.86
CA GLU A 264 -33.32 -0.94 24.59
C GLU A 264 -34.55 -1.66 24.01
N GLU A 265 -35.74 -1.44 24.55
CA GLU A 265 -36.99 -2.03 24.03
C GLU A 265 -37.27 -1.62 22.57
N LEU A 266 -37.10 -0.34 22.24
CA LEU A 266 -37.26 0.17 20.88
C LEU A 266 -36.16 -0.36 19.93
N SER A 267 -34.92 -0.49 20.42
CA SER A 267 -33.81 -1.06 19.66
C SER A 267 -34.02 -2.54 19.37
N ASP A 268 -34.48 -3.33 20.35
CA ASP A 268 -34.76 -4.76 20.18
C ASP A 268 -35.92 -4.96 19.20
N LYS A 269 -36.94 -4.10 19.23
CA LYS A 269 -38.05 -4.13 18.28
C LYS A 269 -37.61 -3.83 16.84
N ILE A 270 -36.65 -2.93 16.65
CA ILE A 270 -36.04 -2.64 15.34
C ILE A 270 -35.32 -3.88 14.81
N ASP A 271 -34.49 -4.54 15.64
CA ASP A 271 -33.78 -5.76 15.26
C ASP A 271 -34.74 -6.91 14.88
N GLU A 272 -35.89 -7.03 15.56
CA GLU A 272 -36.94 -8.00 15.23
C GLU A 272 -37.60 -7.69 13.88
N LEU A 273 -37.97 -6.42 13.65
CA LEU A 273 -38.58 -5.97 12.39
C LEU A 273 -37.63 -6.13 11.19
N ASP A 274 -36.34 -5.81 11.35
CA ASP A 274 -35.32 -6.04 10.33
C ASP A 274 -35.22 -7.52 9.93
N ALA A 275 -35.28 -8.43 10.91
CA ALA A 275 -35.25 -9.87 10.66
C ALA A 275 -36.52 -10.39 9.97
N GLU A 276 -37.70 -9.81 10.25
CA GLU A 276 -38.95 -10.12 9.55
C GLU A 276 -38.94 -9.59 8.11
N ILE A 277 -38.49 -8.36 7.90
CA ILE A 277 -38.35 -7.73 6.58
C ILE A 277 -37.40 -8.56 5.71
N ALA A 278 -36.24 -8.99 6.23
CA ALA A 278 -35.29 -9.82 5.48
C ALA A 278 -35.91 -11.16 5.02
N LYS A 279 -36.76 -11.78 5.84
CA LYS A 279 -37.49 -13.00 5.46
C LYS A 279 -38.52 -12.71 4.37
N LEU A 280 -39.25 -11.61 4.47
CA LEU A 280 -40.25 -11.20 3.48
C LEU A 280 -39.62 -10.81 2.15
N GLU A 281 -38.50 -10.08 2.15
CA GLU A 281 -37.75 -9.76 0.92
C GLU A 281 -37.31 -11.01 0.17
N LYS A 282 -36.82 -12.01 0.91
CA LYS A 282 -36.45 -13.31 0.34
C LYS A 282 -37.67 -14.02 -0.26
N ASN A 283 -38.79 -14.04 0.44
CA ASN A 283 -40.03 -14.64 -0.07
C ASN A 283 -40.50 -13.94 -1.36
N VAL A 284 -40.47 -12.61 -1.41
CA VAL A 284 -40.84 -11.83 -2.62
C VAL A 284 -39.93 -12.20 -3.80
N GLU A 285 -38.62 -12.35 -3.57
CA GLU A 285 -37.67 -12.75 -4.61
C GLU A 285 -37.88 -14.20 -5.07
N ASP A 286 -38.13 -15.13 -4.15
CA ASP A 286 -38.44 -16.52 -4.46
C ASP A 286 -39.75 -16.62 -5.30
N PHE A 287 -40.75 -15.78 -5.02
CA PHE A 287 -41.99 -15.72 -5.82
C PHE A 287 -41.80 -15.06 -7.19
N LYS A 288 -40.91 -14.08 -7.34
CA LYS A 288 -40.57 -13.50 -8.66
C LYS A 288 -39.96 -14.50 -9.62
N ASN A 289 -39.23 -15.49 -9.09
CA ASN A 289 -38.52 -16.50 -9.86
C ASN A 289 -39.35 -17.78 -10.09
N SER A 290 -40.64 -17.79 -9.69
CA SER A 290 -41.53 -18.94 -9.79
C SER A 290 -42.63 -18.75 -10.85
N ASN A 291 -42.87 -19.76 -11.69
CA ASN A 291 -43.84 -19.73 -12.81
C ASN A 291 -45.21 -20.34 -12.47
N GLY A 292 -45.66 -20.30 -11.21
CA GLY A 292 -46.94 -20.88 -10.78
C GLY A 292 -48.15 -19.97 -11.03
N GLU A 293 -49.32 -20.54 -11.35
CA GLU A 293 -50.60 -19.81 -11.58
C GLU A 293 -51.05 -18.93 -10.39
N GLN A 294 -50.54 -19.17 -9.18
CA GLN A 294 -50.84 -18.40 -7.98
C GLN A 294 -49.67 -17.53 -7.49
N ALA A 295 -48.51 -17.60 -8.16
CA ALA A 295 -47.28 -16.92 -7.71
C ALA A 295 -47.43 -15.40 -7.70
N GLU A 296 -48.18 -14.82 -8.64
CA GLU A 296 -48.47 -13.38 -8.65
C GLU A 296 -49.34 -12.94 -7.47
N GLN A 297 -50.30 -13.77 -7.02
CA GLN A 297 -51.15 -13.45 -5.87
C GLN A 297 -50.37 -13.53 -4.55
N TYR A 298 -49.56 -14.58 -4.36
CA TYR A 298 -48.70 -14.70 -3.18
C TYR A 298 -47.60 -13.64 -3.15
N ARG A 299 -47.06 -13.25 -4.31
CA ARG A 299 -46.11 -12.15 -4.43
C ARG A 299 -46.75 -10.82 -4.03
N ALA A 300 -47.95 -10.51 -4.52
CA ALA A 300 -48.65 -9.27 -4.18
C ALA A 300 -48.93 -9.18 -2.67
N ALA A 301 -49.37 -10.27 -2.05
CA ALA A 301 -49.57 -10.34 -0.60
C ALA A 301 -48.24 -10.16 0.18
N ALA A 302 -47.16 -10.80 -0.26
CA ALA A 302 -45.84 -10.66 0.37
C ALA A 302 -45.25 -9.25 0.18
N GLU A 303 -45.50 -8.58 -0.94
CA GLU A 303 -45.12 -7.18 -1.19
C GLU A 303 -45.92 -6.21 -0.30
N GLU A 304 -47.21 -6.49 -0.05
CA GLU A 304 -48.05 -5.72 0.87
C GLU A 304 -47.60 -5.87 2.33
N ASP A 305 -47.34 -7.10 2.79
CA ASP A 305 -46.81 -7.38 4.13
C ASP A 305 -45.42 -6.75 4.34
N LEU A 306 -44.56 -6.82 3.32
CA LEU A 306 -43.24 -6.18 3.33
C LEU A 306 -43.36 -4.66 3.48
N ALA A 307 -44.26 -4.02 2.73
CA ALA A 307 -44.49 -2.58 2.82
C ALA A 307 -45.06 -2.18 4.19
N ALA A 308 -45.96 -2.98 4.77
CA ALA A 308 -46.50 -2.74 6.11
C ALA A 308 -45.41 -2.82 7.19
N LYS A 309 -44.52 -3.82 7.11
CA LYS A 309 -43.41 -3.99 8.05
C LYS A 309 -42.33 -2.91 7.90
N GLN A 310 -42.03 -2.47 6.69
CA GLN A 310 -41.14 -1.34 6.44
C GLN A 310 -41.70 -0.03 7.03
N ALA A 311 -43.01 0.20 6.95
CA ALA A 311 -43.64 1.36 7.58
C ALA A 311 -43.63 1.26 9.12
N GLU A 312 -43.77 0.06 9.69
CA GLU A 312 -43.64 -0.17 11.13
C GLU A 312 -42.20 0.08 11.62
N LEU A 313 -41.20 -0.34 10.85
CA LEU A 313 -39.78 -0.08 11.11
C LEU A 313 -39.49 1.43 11.11
N GLU A 314 -39.90 2.15 10.06
CA GLU A 314 -39.68 3.60 9.95
C GLU A 314 -40.32 4.37 11.12
N LYS A 315 -41.52 3.96 11.55
CA LYS A 315 -42.18 4.53 12.72
C LYS A 315 -41.38 4.24 14.01
N THR A 316 -40.90 3.01 14.18
CA THR A 316 -40.16 2.59 15.38
C THR A 316 -38.78 3.27 15.46
N GLU A 317 -38.09 3.47 14.34
CA GLU A 317 -36.85 4.26 14.25
C GLU A 317 -37.08 5.74 14.59
N ALA A 318 -38.20 6.32 14.12
CA ALA A 318 -38.57 7.69 14.47
C ALA A 318 -38.91 7.84 15.96
N ASP A 319 -39.60 6.87 16.55
CA ASP A 319 -39.89 6.80 17.98
C ASP A 319 -38.60 6.64 18.81
N LEU A 320 -37.65 5.81 18.36
CA LEU A 320 -36.31 5.69 18.97
C LEU A 320 -35.57 7.03 18.94
N LYS A 321 -35.50 7.68 17.77
CA LYS A 321 -34.84 8.99 17.63
C LYS A 321 -35.46 10.03 18.56
N LYS A 322 -36.78 10.05 18.67
CA LYS A 322 -37.50 10.95 19.58
C LYS A 322 -37.21 10.64 21.05
N ALA A 323 -37.21 9.36 21.44
CA ALA A 323 -36.93 8.93 22.81
C ALA A 323 -35.48 9.23 23.23
N VAL A 324 -34.54 9.15 22.28
CA VAL A 324 -33.13 9.51 22.50
C VAL A 324 -32.99 10.99 22.87
N ASP A 325 -33.71 11.88 22.17
CA ASP A 325 -33.69 13.33 22.39
C ASP A 325 -34.65 13.81 23.51
N GLU A 326 -35.42 12.91 24.14
CA GLU A 326 -36.36 13.21 25.21
C GLU A 326 -35.61 13.48 26.54
N PRO A 327 -35.87 14.60 27.25
CA PRO A 327 -35.18 14.90 28.50
C PRO A 327 -35.61 13.95 29.63
N GLU A 328 -34.67 13.62 30.51
CA GLU A 328 -34.94 12.83 31.72
C GLU A 328 -35.79 13.67 32.69
N THR A 329 -36.88 13.10 33.22
CA THR A 329 -37.71 13.75 34.23
C THR A 329 -37.42 13.14 35.61
N PRO A 330 -36.71 13.85 36.51
CA PRO A 330 -36.47 13.36 37.87
C PRO A 330 -37.75 13.43 38.71
N ALA A 331 -37.88 12.55 39.71
CA ALA A 331 -38.95 12.64 40.70
C ALA A 331 -38.76 13.90 41.59
N PRO A 332 -39.85 14.55 42.05
CA PRO A 332 -39.75 15.72 42.91
C PRO A 332 -39.06 15.38 44.24
N ALA A 333 -38.07 16.20 44.63
CA ALA A 333 -37.28 16.01 45.83
C ALA A 333 -38.15 15.91 47.12
N PRO A 334 -37.83 15.00 48.05
CA PRO A 334 -38.55 14.90 49.32
C PRO A 334 -38.36 16.17 50.16
N ALA A 335 -39.45 16.67 50.75
CA ALA A 335 -39.45 17.86 51.59
C ALA A 335 -38.59 17.68 52.86
N PRO A 336 -37.91 18.73 53.34
CA PRO A 336 -36.98 18.62 54.47
C PRO A 336 -37.72 18.23 55.76
N ALA A 337 -37.23 17.19 56.44
CA ALA A 337 -37.72 16.77 57.74
C ALA A 337 -37.36 17.81 58.84
N PRO A 338 -38.22 18.02 59.86
CA PRO A 338 -38.00 19.02 60.90
C PRO A 338 -36.83 18.64 61.82
N ALA A 339 -36.15 19.68 62.34
CA ALA A 339 -34.94 19.60 63.14
C ALA A 339 -35.07 18.76 64.43
N PRO A 340 -34.01 18.03 64.86
CA PRO A 340 -34.04 17.19 66.05
C PRO A 340 -33.96 18.02 67.33
N ALA A 341 -34.78 17.64 68.32
CA ALA A 341 -34.77 18.19 69.68
C ALA A 341 -33.54 17.68 70.48
N PRO A 342 -33.06 18.45 71.49
CA PRO A 342 -31.80 18.16 72.16
C PRO A 342 -31.87 16.96 73.12
N ALA A 343 -30.74 16.27 73.21
CA ALA A 343 -30.51 15.00 73.88
C ALA A 343 -30.68 15.02 75.41
N PRO A 344 -31.15 13.92 76.03
CA PRO A 344 -30.89 13.62 77.43
C PRO A 344 -29.57 12.85 77.65
N THR A 345 -28.99 13.14 78.81
CA THR A 345 -27.71 12.75 79.41
C THR A 345 -27.57 11.22 79.64
N PRO A 346 -26.35 10.65 79.68
CA PRO A 346 -26.12 9.20 79.70
C PRO A 346 -26.20 8.58 81.10
N GLU A 347 -26.83 7.40 81.20
CA GLU A 347 -26.73 6.49 82.34
C GLU A 347 -25.50 5.58 82.24
N ALA A 348 -24.95 5.25 83.42
CA ALA A 348 -23.67 4.58 83.65
C ALA A 348 -23.61 3.10 83.18
N PRO A 349 -22.41 2.56 82.90
CA PRO A 349 -22.26 1.22 82.32
C PRO A 349 -22.20 0.11 83.37
N ALA A 350 -22.78 -1.05 83.04
CA ALA A 350 -22.62 -2.32 83.75
C ALA A 350 -21.71 -3.29 82.94
N PRO A 351 -21.05 -4.26 83.59
CA PRO A 351 -19.71 -4.72 83.23
C PRO A 351 -19.64 -5.82 82.15
N ALA A 352 -18.45 -5.90 81.54
CA ALA A 352 -18.06 -6.73 80.40
C ALA A 352 -18.07 -8.26 80.66
N PRO A 353 -18.44 -9.08 79.64
CA PRO A 353 -18.09 -10.49 79.58
C PRO A 353 -16.68 -10.73 78.99
N ALA A 354 -16.05 -11.81 79.46
CA ALA A 354 -14.65 -12.21 79.29
C ALA A 354 -14.24 -12.58 77.83
N PRO A 355 -12.92 -12.50 77.50
CA PRO A 355 -12.43 -12.72 76.14
C PRO A 355 -12.22 -14.21 75.80
N ALA A 356 -12.54 -14.57 74.56
CA ALA A 356 -12.22 -15.85 73.93
C ALA A 356 -11.22 -15.66 72.76
N PRO A 357 -10.48 -16.70 72.33
CA PRO A 357 -9.03 -16.64 72.20
C PRO A 357 -8.49 -16.26 70.81
N LYS A 358 -7.26 -15.74 70.84
CA LYS A 358 -6.41 -15.26 69.74
C LYS A 358 -6.03 -16.35 68.72
N PRO A 359 -6.27 -16.15 67.41
CA PRO A 359 -5.61 -16.92 66.37
C PRO A 359 -4.13 -16.51 66.20
N ALA A 360 -3.29 -17.51 65.93
CA ALA A 360 -1.83 -17.41 65.80
C ALA A 360 -1.36 -16.52 64.63
N PRO A 361 -0.19 -15.88 64.73
CA PRO A 361 0.37 -15.05 63.66
C PRO A 361 0.92 -15.90 62.51
N ALA A 362 0.46 -15.62 61.29
CA ALA A 362 1.03 -16.15 60.05
C ALA A 362 2.35 -15.42 59.69
N PRO A 363 3.27 -16.09 58.95
CA PRO A 363 4.70 -15.78 58.94
C PRO A 363 5.09 -14.58 58.08
N LYS A 364 6.17 -13.92 58.51
CA LYS A 364 6.84 -12.78 57.89
C LYS A 364 7.42 -13.15 56.50
N PRO A 365 7.11 -12.41 55.42
CA PRO A 365 7.79 -12.56 54.13
C PRO A 365 9.26 -12.13 54.20
N ALA A 366 10.11 -12.88 53.51
CA ALA A 366 11.55 -12.66 53.38
C ALA A 366 11.88 -11.37 52.60
N PRO A 367 13.03 -10.73 52.85
CA PRO A 367 13.44 -9.52 52.15
C PRO A 367 13.84 -9.81 50.69
N ALA A 368 13.27 -9.04 49.76
CA ALA A 368 13.64 -9.06 48.35
C ALA A 368 15.02 -8.39 48.11
N PRO A 369 15.77 -8.82 47.08
CA PRO A 369 17.17 -8.45 46.87
C PRO A 369 17.35 -7.02 46.34
N LYS A 370 18.48 -6.41 46.76
CA LYS A 370 18.96 -5.07 46.45
C LYS A 370 19.30 -4.90 44.95
N PRO A 371 18.85 -3.83 44.26
CA PRO A 371 19.34 -3.48 42.93
C PRO A 371 20.80 -3.00 42.94
N ALA A 372 21.57 -3.44 41.95
CA ALA A 372 22.95 -3.03 41.68
C ALA A 372 23.05 -1.55 41.23
N PRO A 373 24.18 -0.87 41.46
CA PRO A 373 24.33 0.55 41.17
C PRO A 373 24.46 0.83 39.66
N ALA A 374 23.76 1.87 39.19
CA ALA A 374 23.88 2.38 37.82
C ALA A 374 25.21 3.15 37.61
N PRO A 375 25.75 3.20 36.37
CA PRO A 375 27.03 3.82 36.07
C PRO A 375 26.98 5.35 36.09
N ALA A 376 28.13 5.94 36.41
CA ALA A 376 28.35 7.38 36.56
C ALA A 376 28.19 8.17 35.24
N PRO A 377 27.65 9.41 35.29
CA PRO A 377 27.71 10.35 34.18
C PRO A 377 29.08 11.05 34.11
N ALA A 378 29.65 11.10 32.91
CA ALA A 378 30.84 11.87 32.54
C ALA A 378 30.45 13.33 32.15
N PRO A 379 31.39 14.28 32.04
CA PRO A 379 31.31 15.57 32.72
C PRO A 379 30.73 16.73 31.88
N ALA A 380 30.24 17.74 32.59
CA ALA A 380 29.75 19.01 32.07
C ALA A 380 30.88 19.90 31.48
N PRO A 381 30.61 20.71 30.43
CA PRO A 381 31.47 21.82 30.07
C PRO A 381 31.27 23.02 31.02
N LYS A 382 32.41 23.65 31.34
CA LYS A 382 32.62 24.78 32.28
C LYS A 382 32.13 26.12 31.69
N PRO A 383 31.73 27.10 32.53
CA PRO A 383 31.11 28.35 32.09
C PRO A 383 32.11 29.50 31.89
N GLU A 384 31.76 30.43 31.00
CA GLU A 384 32.31 31.78 30.93
C GLU A 384 31.29 32.81 31.45
N LYS A 385 31.77 33.71 32.29
CA LYS A 385 31.17 34.93 32.89
C LYS A 385 32.16 36.08 32.51
N PRO A 386 31.94 37.41 32.74
CA PRO A 386 30.81 38.17 33.29
C PRO A 386 30.52 39.46 32.46
N ALA A 387 29.76 40.49 32.81
CA ALA A 387 29.06 41.03 33.98
C ALA A 387 27.94 41.95 33.43
N GLU A 388 26.89 42.30 34.18
CA GLU A 388 26.86 43.61 34.84
C GLU A 388 26.07 43.61 36.16
N LYS A 389 26.41 44.60 36.99
CA LYS A 389 26.31 44.68 38.45
C LYS A 389 25.04 45.40 38.92
N PRO A 390 24.42 44.97 40.03
CA PRO A 390 23.38 45.72 40.75
C PRO A 390 23.97 46.62 41.86
N ALA A 391 23.25 47.67 42.24
CA ALA A 391 23.48 48.45 43.47
C ALA A 391 22.17 49.17 43.88
N PRO A 392 22.03 49.65 45.14
CA PRO A 392 21.85 48.85 46.35
C PRO A 392 20.64 49.31 47.21
N ALA A 393 20.30 48.51 48.22
CA ALA A 393 19.31 48.84 49.25
C ALA A 393 19.77 49.95 50.22
N PRO A 394 18.84 50.53 51.00
CA PRO A 394 19.16 50.92 52.36
C PRO A 394 18.13 50.42 53.42
N ALA A 395 18.65 50.11 54.60
CA ALA A 395 18.01 50.03 55.92
C ALA A 395 18.81 50.98 56.86
N PRO A 396 18.40 51.42 58.08
CA PRO A 396 17.55 50.74 59.09
C PRO A 396 16.59 51.66 59.94
N ALA A 397 15.96 51.06 60.97
CA ALA A 397 14.84 51.48 61.87
C ALA A 397 15.14 52.51 62.99
N PRO A 398 14.16 52.98 63.83
CA PRO A 398 13.79 52.29 65.09
C PRO A 398 12.31 52.45 65.63
N ALA A 399 11.96 51.74 66.73
CA ALA A 399 10.66 51.62 67.46
C ALA A 399 10.48 52.63 68.66
N PRO A 400 9.51 52.60 69.63
CA PRO A 400 8.14 52.00 69.80
C PRO A 400 7.01 52.97 70.40
N LYS A 401 5.73 52.48 70.45
CA LYS A 401 4.47 52.76 71.26
C LYS A 401 4.23 54.08 72.07
N PRO A 402 2.96 54.58 72.30
CA PRO A 402 1.92 53.92 73.15
C PRO A 402 0.40 54.16 72.82
N GLU A 403 -0.43 53.27 73.39
CA GLU A 403 -1.81 53.40 73.96
C GLU A 403 -3.08 53.91 73.21
N LYS A 404 -4.19 53.25 73.60
CA LYS A 404 -5.62 53.37 73.24
C LYS A 404 -6.30 54.53 74.02
N PRO A 405 -7.45 55.11 73.60
CA PRO A 405 -8.76 54.56 73.98
C PRO A 405 -9.84 54.65 72.86
N ALA A 406 -11.00 54.03 73.11
CA ALA A 406 -12.06 53.71 72.18
C ALA A 406 -13.10 54.82 71.93
N GLU A 407 -13.71 54.83 70.75
CA GLU A 407 -15.05 55.43 70.51
C GLU A 407 -15.97 54.45 69.73
N LYS A 408 -17.27 54.57 70.01
CA LYS A 408 -18.43 53.74 69.63
C LYS A 408 -19.08 54.26 68.31
N PRO A 409 -20.17 53.70 67.76
CA PRO A 409 -20.23 53.20 66.38
C PRO A 409 -21.15 54.03 65.45
N ALA A 410 -20.89 54.03 64.14
CA ALA A 410 -21.86 54.45 63.13
C ALA A 410 -21.48 53.90 61.74
N PRO A 411 -22.45 53.81 60.81
CA PRO A 411 -23.65 52.98 60.80
C PRO A 411 -23.40 51.69 59.99
N ALA A 412 -24.33 50.73 60.06
CA ALA A 412 -24.29 49.51 59.26
C ALA A 412 -24.08 49.82 57.76
N PRO A 413 -23.17 49.11 57.05
CA PRO A 413 -23.04 49.25 55.62
C PRO A 413 -24.36 48.86 54.96
N LYS A 414 -24.83 49.75 54.11
CA LYS A 414 -25.91 49.53 53.14
C LYS A 414 -25.64 48.22 52.39
N PRO A 415 -26.63 47.35 52.13
CA PRO A 415 -26.40 46.13 51.36
C PRO A 415 -25.84 46.54 50.00
N GLU A 416 -24.57 46.25 49.75
CA GLU A 416 -24.02 46.30 48.41
C GLU A 416 -24.80 45.26 47.61
N THR A 417 -25.42 45.71 46.52
CA THR A 417 -26.06 44.81 45.56
C THR A 417 -25.07 43.69 45.22
N PRO A 418 -25.43 42.41 45.40
CA PRO A 418 -24.50 41.31 45.17
C PRO A 418 -23.95 41.41 43.75
N LYS A 419 -22.62 41.37 43.63
CA LYS A 419 -21.97 41.27 42.33
C LYS A 419 -22.38 39.91 41.75
N THR A 420 -23.05 39.90 40.62
CA THR A 420 -23.44 38.67 39.92
C THR A 420 -22.90 38.67 38.49
N GLY A 421 -22.55 37.49 37.99
CA GLY A 421 -22.00 37.26 36.65
C GLY A 421 -20.51 37.63 36.51
N TRP A 422 -20.07 37.79 35.28
CA TRP A 422 -18.70 38.15 34.94
C TRP A 422 -18.37 39.58 35.37
N LYS A 423 -17.24 39.75 36.08
CA LYS A 423 -16.71 41.04 36.52
C LYS A 423 -15.22 41.12 36.26
N GLN A 424 -14.77 42.25 35.74
CA GLN A 424 -13.35 42.52 35.56
C GLN A 424 -12.85 43.38 36.72
N GLU A 425 -11.85 42.88 37.44
CA GLU A 425 -11.23 43.55 38.58
C GLU A 425 -9.70 43.47 38.44
N ASN A 426 -9.01 44.61 38.50
CA ASN A 426 -7.56 44.72 38.31
C ASN A 426 -7.04 44.03 37.02
N GLY A 427 -7.83 44.09 35.94
CA GLY A 427 -7.50 43.48 34.65
C GLY A 427 -7.78 41.97 34.54
N MET A 428 -8.22 41.33 35.62
CA MET A 428 -8.54 39.89 35.68
C MET A 428 -10.06 39.70 35.66
N TRP A 429 -10.55 38.66 35.00
CA TRP A 429 -11.97 38.32 34.99
C TRP A 429 -12.30 37.33 36.11
N TYR A 430 -13.38 37.59 36.82
CA TYR A 430 -13.96 36.74 37.87
C TYR A 430 -15.42 36.49 37.55
N PHE A 431 -15.97 35.38 38.06
CA PHE A 431 -17.40 35.10 37.97
C PHE A 431 -17.99 35.01 39.37
N TYR A 432 -19.06 35.76 39.62
CA TYR A 432 -19.79 35.71 40.87
C TYR A 432 -21.16 35.05 40.67
N ASN A 433 -21.46 34.05 41.48
CA ASN A 433 -22.72 33.33 41.49
C ASN A 433 -23.87 34.24 41.95
N THR A 434 -25.11 33.76 41.82
CA THR A 434 -26.32 34.53 42.20
C THR A 434 -26.39 34.85 43.69
N ASP A 435 -25.72 34.05 44.52
CA ASP A 435 -25.55 34.27 45.97
C ASP A 435 -24.40 35.24 46.32
N GLY A 436 -23.69 35.76 45.31
CA GLY A 436 -22.53 36.64 45.47
C GLY A 436 -21.21 35.93 45.77
N SER A 437 -21.19 34.59 45.86
CA SER A 437 -19.95 33.81 46.00
C SER A 437 -19.12 33.81 44.71
N MET A 438 -17.80 33.76 44.83
CA MET A 438 -16.90 33.73 43.68
C MET A 438 -16.69 32.29 43.19
N ALA A 439 -16.86 32.04 41.89
CA ALA A 439 -16.65 30.73 41.29
C ALA A 439 -15.14 30.40 41.15
N THR A 440 -14.80 29.13 41.37
CA THR A 440 -13.47 28.56 41.17
C THR A 440 -13.60 27.21 40.46
N GLY A 441 -12.59 26.78 39.72
CA GLY A 441 -12.61 25.55 38.93
C GLY A 441 -13.35 25.71 37.60
N TRP A 442 -13.91 24.61 37.10
CA TRP A 442 -14.66 24.63 35.84
C TRP A 442 -16.01 25.32 36.01
N LEU A 443 -16.31 26.25 35.11
CA LEU A 443 -17.57 26.96 35.03
C LEU A 443 -18.14 26.81 33.62
N GLN A 444 -19.36 26.30 33.51
CA GLN A 444 -20.11 26.39 32.27
C GLN A 444 -20.98 27.65 32.29
N ASN A 445 -20.79 28.52 31.29
CA ASN A 445 -21.58 29.74 31.17
C ASN A 445 -21.93 29.97 29.70
N ASN A 446 -23.23 30.10 29.41
CA ASN A 446 -23.75 30.37 28.07
C ASN A 446 -23.23 29.38 26.99
N GLY A 447 -23.20 28.09 27.32
CA GLY A 447 -22.77 27.01 26.42
C GLY A 447 -21.24 26.87 26.23
N SER A 448 -20.43 27.71 26.89
CA SER A 448 -18.97 27.60 26.87
C SER A 448 -18.42 27.21 28.24
N TRP A 449 -17.33 26.45 28.24
CA TRP A 449 -16.59 26.12 29.46
C TRP A 449 -15.48 27.13 29.70
N TYR A 450 -15.29 27.52 30.96
CA TYR A 450 -14.25 28.41 31.44
C TYR A 450 -13.56 27.77 32.63
N TYR A 451 -12.30 28.13 32.88
CA TYR A 451 -11.59 27.68 34.07
C TYR A 451 -11.20 28.88 34.93
N LEU A 452 -11.65 28.89 36.18
CA LEU A 452 -11.33 29.90 37.18
C LEU A 452 -10.28 29.31 38.11
N ASN A 453 -9.13 29.95 38.21
CA ASN A 453 -8.04 29.49 39.07
C ASN A 453 -8.46 29.46 40.55
N ALA A 454 -7.62 28.91 41.42
CA ALA A 454 -7.91 28.84 42.86
C ALA A 454 -8.17 30.21 43.53
N ASN A 455 -7.68 31.30 42.93
CA ASN A 455 -7.95 32.68 43.36
C ASN A 455 -9.19 33.31 42.69
N GLY A 456 -9.96 32.53 41.92
CA GLY A 456 -11.15 32.96 41.19
C GLY A 456 -10.89 33.63 39.84
N ALA A 457 -9.63 33.89 39.48
CA ALA A 457 -9.31 34.56 38.22
C ALA A 457 -9.41 33.60 37.02
N MET A 458 -10.07 34.04 35.95
CA MET A 458 -10.24 33.30 34.71
C MET A 458 -8.89 33.01 34.03
N ALA A 459 -8.64 31.74 33.74
CA ALA A 459 -7.48 31.29 33.00
C ALA A 459 -7.63 31.56 31.49
N THR A 460 -6.49 31.83 30.85
CA THR A 460 -6.32 31.92 29.39
C THR A 460 -5.05 31.18 29.00
N GLY A 461 -4.97 30.72 27.76
CA GLY A 461 -3.89 29.86 27.26
C GLY A 461 -3.96 28.43 27.80
N TRP A 462 -2.80 27.77 27.84
CA TRP A 462 -2.68 26.39 28.32
C TRP A 462 -2.88 26.30 29.82
N ALA A 463 -3.81 25.45 30.25
CA ALA A 463 -4.06 25.11 31.66
C ALA A 463 -3.96 23.60 31.87
N LYS A 464 -3.22 23.19 32.91
CA LYS A 464 -3.14 21.79 33.32
C LYS A 464 -4.08 21.55 34.50
N VAL A 465 -5.12 20.76 34.30
CA VAL A 465 -6.14 20.46 35.30
C VAL A 465 -6.23 18.95 35.45
N ASN A 466 -6.05 18.45 36.68
CA ASN A 466 -6.10 17.01 37.01
C ASN A 466 -5.22 16.13 36.10
N GLY A 467 -4.04 16.64 35.71
CA GLY A 467 -3.10 15.93 34.85
C GLY A 467 -3.32 16.09 33.35
N LEU A 468 -4.49 16.58 32.93
CA LEU A 468 -4.84 16.81 31.52
C LEU A 468 -4.58 18.27 31.13
N TRP A 469 -4.20 18.48 29.88
CA TRP A 469 -4.00 19.82 29.32
C TRP A 469 -5.26 20.30 28.60
N TYR A 470 -5.61 21.56 28.82
CA TYR A 470 -6.71 22.26 28.17
C TYR A 470 -6.18 23.57 27.62
N TYR A 471 -6.85 24.11 26.61
CA TYR A 471 -6.55 25.44 26.10
C TYR A 471 -7.76 26.35 26.28
N LEU A 472 -7.57 27.46 26.96
CA LEU A 472 -8.58 28.50 27.15
C LEU A 472 -8.24 29.63 26.18
N ASN A 473 -9.16 29.98 25.28
CA ASN A 473 -8.97 31.05 24.32
C ASN A 473 -8.73 32.39 25.03
N SER A 474 -8.39 33.44 24.28
CA SER A 474 -8.17 34.78 24.84
C SER A 474 -9.38 35.36 25.58
N ASN A 475 -10.59 34.90 25.24
CA ASN A 475 -11.85 35.23 25.93
C ASN A 475 -12.16 34.28 27.11
N GLY A 476 -11.27 33.34 27.43
CA GLY A 476 -11.41 32.33 28.48
C GLY A 476 -12.21 31.09 28.11
N ALA A 477 -12.87 31.07 26.95
CA ALA A 477 -13.64 29.91 26.52
C ALA A 477 -12.71 28.75 26.15
N MET A 478 -12.99 27.57 26.67
CA MET A 478 -12.25 26.34 26.40
C MET A 478 -12.33 25.97 24.91
N ALA A 479 -11.17 25.74 24.29
CA ALA A 479 -11.06 25.31 22.92
C ALA A 479 -11.35 23.80 22.77
N THR A 480 -11.94 23.45 21.63
CA THR A 480 -12.12 22.08 21.15
C THR A 480 -11.70 22.01 19.67
N GLY A 481 -11.39 20.82 19.18
CA GLY A 481 -10.90 20.60 17.81
C GLY A 481 -9.45 21.03 17.60
N TRP A 482 -9.11 21.34 16.35
CA TRP A 482 -7.76 21.74 15.96
C TRP A 482 -7.41 23.15 16.46
N LEU A 483 -6.26 23.27 17.12
CA LEU A 483 -5.69 24.51 17.62
C LEU A 483 -4.30 24.70 17.03
N GLN A 484 -4.04 25.86 16.43
CA GLN A 484 -2.70 26.27 16.08
C GLN A 484 -2.12 27.17 17.17
N TYR A 485 -0.97 26.80 17.71
CA TYR A 485 -0.27 27.55 18.75
C TYR A 485 1.24 27.46 18.54
N ASN A 486 1.93 28.61 18.46
CA ASN A 486 3.39 28.70 18.22
C ASN A 486 3.86 27.80 17.05
N ASP A 487 3.24 27.97 15.88
CA ASP A 487 3.54 27.22 14.65
C ASP A 487 3.34 25.70 14.73
N SER A 488 2.74 25.20 15.80
CA SER A 488 2.40 23.78 15.98
C SER A 488 0.89 23.59 16.04
N TRP A 489 0.42 22.48 15.47
CA TRP A 489 -0.98 22.07 15.56
C TRP A 489 -1.17 21.13 16.75
N TYR A 490 -2.26 21.32 17.47
CA TYR A 490 -2.72 20.51 18.58
C TYR A 490 -4.18 20.13 18.33
N TYR A 491 -4.64 19.06 18.95
CA TYR A 491 -6.05 18.69 18.91
C TYR A 491 -6.61 18.62 20.33
N LEU A 492 -7.71 19.33 20.58
CA LEU A 492 -8.44 19.31 21.84
C LEU A 492 -9.69 18.47 21.61
N ASN A 493 -9.86 17.41 22.38
CA ASN A 493 -11.03 16.54 22.27
C ASN A 493 -12.33 17.29 22.57
N THR A 494 -13.47 16.66 22.37
CA THR A 494 -14.79 17.27 22.64
C THR A 494 -14.93 17.72 24.11
N ASN A 495 -14.27 17.04 25.04
CA ASN A 495 -14.19 17.41 26.46
C ASN A 495 -13.10 18.48 26.76
N GLY A 496 -12.44 19.02 25.73
CA GLY A 496 -11.37 20.02 25.80
C GLY A 496 -9.98 19.49 26.16
N ALA A 497 -9.85 18.21 26.53
CA ALA A 497 -8.56 17.65 26.87
C ALA A 497 -7.70 17.48 25.61
N MET A 498 -6.44 17.90 25.68
CA MET A 498 -5.46 17.76 24.61
C MET A 498 -5.21 16.29 24.27
N ALA A 499 -5.35 15.94 22.99
CA ALA A 499 -5.08 14.62 22.47
C ALA A 499 -3.57 14.35 22.32
N THR A 500 -3.20 13.10 22.50
CA THR A 500 -1.86 12.54 22.25
C THR A 500 -2.01 11.18 21.59
N GLY A 501 -1.03 10.75 20.80
CA GLY A 501 -1.07 9.50 20.04
C GLY A 501 -1.83 9.64 18.72
N TRP A 502 -2.31 8.51 18.20
CA TRP A 502 -3.06 8.46 16.95
C TRP A 502 -4.46 9.08 17.12
N LEU A 503 -4.83 9.91 16.15
CA LEU A 503 -6.14 10.57 16.06
C LEU A 503 -6.73 10.31 14.67
N GLU A 504 -7.92 9.76 14.61
CA GLU A 504 -8.71 9.75 13.38
C GLU A 504 -9.61 10.98 13.33
N TYR A 505 -9.50 11.76 12.25
CA TYR A 505 -10.30 12.96 12.04
C TYR A 505 -10.68 13.08 10.57
N ASN A 506 -11.99 13.13 10.28
CA ASN A 506 -12.55 13.19 8.92
C ASN A 506 -11.97 12.13 7.96
N GLY A 507 -11.87 10.88 8.44
CA GLY A 507 -11.38 9.74 7.63
C GLY A 507 -9.87 9.77 7.32
N SER A 508 -9.11 10.64 8.00
CA SER A 508 -7.64 10.68 7.92
C SER A 508 -7.04 10.46 9.30
N TRP A 509 -5.91 9.76 9.34
CA TRP A 509 -5.15 9.54 10.57
C TRP A 509 -4.09 10.62 10.74
N TYR A 510 -3.94 11.10 11.98
CA TYR A 510 -2.94 12.06 12.41
C TYR A 510 -2.23 11.48 13.63
N TYR A 511 -1.03 11.98 13.93
CA TYR A 511 -0.33 11.61 15.16
C TYR A 511 0.03 12.85 15.96
N LEU A 512 -0.39 12.89 17.22
CA LEU A 512 -0.07 13.94 18.17
C LEU A 512 1.03 13.40 19.08
N ASN A 513 2.18 14.06 19.12
CA ASN A 513 3.30 13.64 19.96
C ASN A 513 2.93 13.67 21.44
N ALA A 514 3.79 13.15 22.31
CA ALA A 514 3.56 13.15 23.77
C ALA A 514 3.35 14.56 24.36
N ASN A 515 3.86 15.60 23.70
CA ASN A 515 3.64 17.00 24.06
C ASN A 515 2.38 17.62 23.40
N GLY A 516 1.59 16.82 22.68
CA GLY A 516 0.38 17.21 21.95
C GLY A 516 0.60 17.80 20.56
N ALA A 517 1.84 18.12 20.18
CA ALA A 517 2.11 18.71 18.87
C ALA A 517 1.95 17.67 17.76
N MET A 518 1.21 18.01 16.72
CA MET A 518 0.98 17.17 15.55
C MET A 518 2.30 16.88 14.82
N ALA A 519 2.57 15.60 14.58
CA ALA A 519 3.72 15.12 13.85
C ALA A 519 3.56 15.31 12.34
N THR A 520 4.68 15.55 11.66
CA THR A 520 4.82 15.52 10.21
C THR A 520 6.09 14.75 9.84
N GLY A 521 6.18 14.24 8.62
CA GLY A 521 7.29 13.42 8.15
C GLY A 521 7.25 11.98 8.64
N TRP A 522 8.41 11.34 8.71
CA TRP A 522 8.55 9.96 9.14
C TRP A 522 8.34 9.81 10.65
N LEU A 523 7.50 8.85 11.03
CA LEU A 523 7.20 8.48 12.42
C LEU A 523 7.46 6.98 12.60
N GLU A 524 8.27 6.63 13.61
CA GLU A 524 8.37 5.26 14.09
C GLU A 524 7.40 5.05 15.26
N TYR A 525 6.50 4.08 15.12
CA TYR A 525 5.54 3.74 16.15
C TYR A 525 5.40 2.22 16.24
N ASN A 526 5.63 1.65 17.43
CA ASN A 526 5.58 0.21 17.69
C ASN A 526 6.40 -0.64 16.69
N GLY A 527 7.60 -0.16 16.31
CA GLY A 527 8.49 -0.87 15.38
C GLY A 527 8.06 -0.83 13.92
N SER A 528 7.05 -0.04 13.57
CA SER A 528 6.63 0.23 12.18
C SER A 528 6.85 1.70 11.84
N TRP A 529 7.23 1.95 10.59
CA TRP A 529 7.38 3.32 10.07
C TRP A 529 6.09 3.77 9.39
N TYR A 530 5.72 5.03 9.62
CA TYR A 530 4.59 5.72 9.03
C TYR A 530 5.07 7.04 8.46
N TYR A 531 4.33 7.60 7.52
CA TYR A 531 4.63 8.93 6.99
C TYR A 531 3.43 9.84 7.16
N LEU A 532 3.61 10.96 7.84
CA LEU A 532 2.62 12.01 8.02
C LEU A 532 2.95 13.12 7.02
N ASN A 533 2.01 13.47 6.16
CA ASN A 533 2.20 14.53 5.18
C ASN A 533 2.42 15.88 5.86
N SER A 534 2.74 16.93 5.09
CA SER A 534 2.95 18.28 5.63
C SER A 534 1.73 18.84 6.35
N ASN A 535 0.53 18.36 6.03
CA ASN A 535 -0.73 18.69 6.73
C ASN A 535 -1.02 17.74 7.92
N GLY A 536 -0.10 16.83 8.25
CA GLY A 536 -0.22 15.85 9.33
C GLY A 536 -0.99 14.57 8.97
N ALA A 537 -1.68 14.52 7.83
CA ALA A 537 -2.45 13.35 7.44
C ALA A 537 -1.51 12.20 7.06
N MET A 538 -1.76 11.01 7.61
CA MET A 538 -1.00 9.80 7.35
C MET A 538 -1.14 9.37 5.88
N ALA A 539 0.00 9.14 5.23
CA ALA A 539 0.07 8.67 3.86
C ALA A 539 -0.18 7.16 3.78
N THR A 540 -0.82 6.76 2.69
CA THR A 540 -0.95 5.36 2.25
C THR A 540 -0.57 5.27 0.76
N GLY A 541 -0.22 4.09 0.28
CA GLY A 541 0.22 3.86 -1.08
C GLY A 541 1.66 4.31 -1.37
N TRP A 542 1.93 4.65 -2.63
CA TRP A 542 3.27 5.08 -3.06
C TRP A 542 3.61 6.48 -2.54
N LEU A 543 4.78 6.60 -1.92
CA LEU A 543 5.35 7.85 -1.44
C LEU A 543 6.72 8.07 -2.07
N GLN A 544 6.94 9.25 -2.64
CA GLN A 544 8.27 9.70 -3.02
C GLN A 544 8.82 10.64 -1.95
N ASN A 545 9.95 10.28 -1.35
CA ASN A 545 10.61 11.09 -0.33
C ASN A 545 12.13 11.09 -0.58
N ASN A 546 12.73 12.27 -0.68
CA ASN A 546 14.18 12.45 -0.90
C ASN A 546 14.75 11.66 -2.09
N GLY A 547 14.00 11.58 -3.21
CA GLY A 547 14.42 10.89 -4.42
C GLY A 547 14.24 9.37 -4.40
N SER A 548 13.82 8.79 -3.28
CA SER A 548 13.49 7.37 -3.14
C SER A 548 11.98 7.16 -3.12
N TRP A 549 11.54 6.01 -3.64
CA TRP A 549 10.16 5.56 -3.55
C TRP A 549 9.98 4.62 -2.36
N TYR A 550 8.87 4.76 -1.65
CA TYR A 550 8.44 3.94 -0.53
C TYR A 550 7.00 3.51 -0.77
N TYR A 551 6.58 2.42 -0.16
CA TYR A 551 5.19 1.99 -0.20
C TYR A 551 4.63 1.88 1.21
N LEU A 552 3.57 2.61 1.50
CA LEU A 552 2.84 2.57 2.76
C LEU A 552 1.62 1.69 2.55
N ASN A 553 1.44 0.67 3.37
CA ASN A 553 0.30 -0.24 3.28
C ASN A 553 -1.01 0.50 3.57
N ALA A 554 -2.15 -0.16 3.38
CA ALA A 554 -3.47 0.44 3.64
C ALA A 554 -3.63 0.93 5.10
N ASN A 555 -2.93 0.30 6.05
CA ASN A 555 -2.86 0.72 7.46
C ASN A 555 -1.77 1.78 7.72
N GLY A 556 -1.13 2.33 6.69
CA GLY A 556 -0.07 3.34 6.77
C GLY A 556 1.32 2.80 7.08
N ALA A 557 1.47 1.54 7.47
CA ALA A 557 2.77 0.98 7.80
C ALA A 557 3.63 0.82 6.53
N MET A 558 4.87 1.31 6.57
CA MET A 558 5.84 1.20 5.49
C MET A 558 6.18 -0.26 5.21
N ALA A 559 6.06 -0.66 3.95
CA ALA A 559 6.40 -1.99 3.49
C ALA A 559 7.92 -2.17 3.34
N THR A 560 8.37 -3.39 3.64
CA THR A 560 9.72 -3.88 3.38
C THR A 560 9.64 -5.26 2.74
N GLY A 561 10.64 -5.63 1.96
CA GLY A 561 10.67 -6.88 1.21
C GLY A 561 9.78 -6.85 -0.04
N TRP A 562 9.33 -8.02 -0.47
CA TRP A 562 8.48 -8.18 -1.64
C TRP A 562 7.06 -7.66 -1.36
N ALA A 563 6.60 -6.72 -2.19
CA ALA A 563 5.24 -6.19 -2.15
C ALA A 563 4.56 -6.36 -3.51
N LYS A 564 3.32 -6.83 -3.52
CA LYS A 564 2.50 -6.93 -4.73
C LYS A 564 1.51 -5.78 -4.77
N VAL A 565 1.68 -4.88 -5.74
CA VAL A 565 0.86 -3.68 -5.91
C VAL A 565 0.28 -3.68 -7.31
N ASN A 566 -1.05 -3.63 -7.42
CA ASN A 566 -1.78 -3.65 -8.70
C ASN A 566 -1.35 -4.80 -9.64
N GLY A 567 -1.11 -5.99 -9.08
CA GLY A 567 -0.71 -7.17 -9.84
C GLY A 567 0.77 -7.28 -10.16
N LEU A 568 1.56 -6.21 -9.96
CA LEU A 568 3.00 -6.17 -10.19
C LEU A 568 3.77 -6.37 -8.87
N TRP A 569 4.92 -7.03 -8.95
CA TRP A 569 5.81 -7.22 -7.82
C TRP A 569 6.87 -6.13 -7.77
N TYR A 570 7.12 -5.62 -6.56
CA TYR A 570 8.17 -4.66 -6.23
C TYR A 570 8.96 -5.19 -5.06
N TYR A 571 10.20 -4.73 -4.91
CA TYR A 571 11.00 -5.01 -3.73
C TYR A 571 11.35 -3.72 -3.01
N LEU A 572 10.99 -3.64 -1.74
CA LEU A 572 11.33 -2.54 -0.84
C LEU A 572 12.49 -3.01 0.03
N ASN A 573 13.59 -2.27 0.05
CA ASN A 573 14.75 -2.61 0.86
C ASN A 573 14.40 -2.57 2.37
N SER A 574 15.33 -2.99 3.23
CA SER A 574 15.12 -2.97 4.69
C SER A 574 14.83 -1.57 5.24
N ASN A 575 15.32 -0.52 4.57
CA ASN A 575 15.01 0.88 4.88
C ASN A 575 13.72 1.40 4.20
N GLY A 576 12.96 0.52 3.53
CA GLY A 576 11.73 0.82 2.79
C GLY A 576 11.92 1.39 1.39
N ALA A 577 13.14 1.75 0.99
CA ALA A 577 13.38 2.31 -0.34
C ALA A 577 13.18 1.25 -1.42
N MET A 578 12.40 1.54 -2.45
CA MET A 578 12.13 0.67 -3.58
C MET A 578 13.42 0.38 -4.36
N ALA A 579 13.69 -0.90 -4.60
CA ALA A 579 14.83 -1.36 -5.36
C ALA A 579 14.58 -1.25 -6.87
N THR A 580 15.67 -1.01 -7.61
CA THR A 580 15.74 -1.04 -9.08
C THR A 580 17.01 -1.77 -9.49
N GLY A 581 17.03 -2.37 -10.67
CA GLY A 581 18.15 -3.15 -11.19
C GLY A 581 18.19 -4.58 -10.63
N TRP A 582 19.38 -5.17 -10.64
CA TRP A 582 19.58 -6.54 -10.17
C TRP A 582 19.47 -6.64 -8.65
N LEU A 583 18.67 -7.60 -8.18
CA LEU A 583 18.47 -7.94 -6.78
C LEU A 583 18.79 -9.41 -6.58
N GLN A 584 19.65 -9.71 -5.59
CA GLN A 584 19.82 -11.08 -5.12
C GLN A 584 18.95 -11.30 -3.88
N TYR A 585 18.10 -12.32 -3.92
CA TYR A 585 17.20 -12.68 -2.82
C TYR A 585 17.07 -14.21 -2.74
N ASN A 586 17.36 -14.80 -1.58
CA ASN A 586 17.32 -16.25 -1.35
C ASN A 586 18.03 -17.06 -2.45
N ASP A 587 19.30 -16.75 -2.70
CA ASP A 587 20.16 -17.38 -3.72
C ASP A 587 19.69 -17.28 -5.17
N SER A 588 18.63 -16.51 -5.43
CA SER A 588 18.09 -16.26 -6.76
C SER A 588 18.30 -14.79 -7.16
N TRP A 589 18.58 -14.56 -8.43
CA TRP A 589 18.65 -13.21 -8.99
C TRP A 589 17.32 -12.80 -9.59
N TYR A 590 16.94 -11.55 -9.36
CA TYR A 590 15.76 -10.90 -9.90
C TYR A 590 16.18 -9.59 -10.53
N TYR A 591 15.38 -9.09 -11.46
CA TYR A 591 15.60 -7.76 -12.03
C TYR A 591 14.37 -6.89 -11.79
N LEU A 592 14.57 -5.72 -11.19
CA LEU A 592 13.54 -4.72 -10.97
C LEU A 592 13.75 -3.64 -12.04
N ASN A 593 12.74 -3.36 -12.84
CA ASN A 593 12.81 -2.34 -13.88
C ASN A 593 13.03 -0.94 -13.26
N THR A 594 13.27 0.07 -14.10
CA THR A 594 13.47 1.45 -13.63
C THR A 594 12.27 2.01 -12.87
N ASN A 595 11.06 1.50 -13.14
CA ASN A 595 9.84 1.81 -12.39
C ASN A 595 9.64 0.93 -11.14
N GLY A 596 10.62 0.09 -10.80
CA GLY A 596 10.62 -0.84 -9.67
C GLY A 596 9.89 -2.17 -9.89
N ALA A 597 9.13 -2.32 -10.99
CA ALA A 597 8.39 -3.54 -11.24
C ALA A 597 9.34 -4.68 -11.61
N MET A 598 9.16 -5.83 -10.98
CA MET A 598 9.92 -7.06 -11.25
C MET A 598 9.73 -7.51 -12.71
N ALA A 599 10.83 -7.72 -13.41
CA ALA A 599 10.85 -8.21 -14.78
C ALA A 599 10.59 -9.72 -14.85
N THR A 600 9.96 -10.14 -15.95
CA THR A 600 9.79 -11.54 -16.37
C THR A 600 10.07 -11.63 -17.86
N GLY A 601 10.41 -12.82 -18.35
CA GLY A 601 10.80 -13.06 -19.74
C GLY A 601 12.22 -12.60 -20.06
N TRP A 602 12.47 -12.34 -21.35
CA TRP A 602 13.77 -11.92 -21.85
C TRP A 602 14.11 -10.48 -21.43
N LEU A 603 15.32 -10.29 -20.93
CA LEU A 603 15.89 -9.00 -20.52
C LEU A 603 17.23 -8.80 -21.22
N GLU A 604 17.37 -7.68 -21.93
CA GLU A 604 18.67 -7.21 -22.39
C GLU A 604 19.28 -6.28 -21.35
N TYR A 605 20.47 -6.61 -20.87
CA TYR A 605 21.21 -5.81 -19.90
C TYR A 605 22.71 -5.79 -20.25
N ASN A 606 23.26 -4.59 -20.45
CA ASN A 606 24.65 -4.37 -20.83
C ASN A 606 25.11 -5.22 -22.05
N GLY A 607 24.27 -5.32 -23.07
CA GLY A 607 24.57 -6.05 -24.31
C GLY A 607 24.55 -7.58 -24.18
N SER A 608 24.07 -8.11 -23.06
CA SER A 608 23.82 -9.54 -22.86
C SER A 608 22.33 -9.79 -22.61
N TRP A 609 21.83 -10.92 -23.08
CA TRP A 609 20.46 -11.35 -22.83
C TRP A 609 20.40 -12.26 -21.60
N TYR A 610 19.37 -12.07 -20.78
CA TYR A 610 19.04 -12.87 -19.61
C TYR A 610 17.59 -13.30 -19.73
N TYR A 611 17.21 -14.36 -19.04
CA TYR A 611 15.82 -14.78 -18.97
C TYR A 611 15.35 -14.83 -17.52
N LEU A 612 14.27 -14.13 -17.21
CA LEU A 612 13.63 -14.11 -15.90
C LEU A 612 12.40 -15.02 -16.00
N ASN A 613 12.31 -16.03 -15.17
CA ASN A 613 11.18 -16.95 -15.16
C ASN A 613 9.87 -16.23 -14.79
N ALA A 614 8.73 -16.93 -14.89
CA ALA A 614 7.43 -16.35 -14.53
C ALA A 614 7.35 -15.88 -13.07
N ASN A 615 8.14 -16.48 -12.17
CA ASN A 615 8.30 -16.05 -10.77
C ASN A 615 9.37 -14.95 -10.58
N GLY A 616 9.97 -14.45 -11.67
CA GLY A 616 11.01 -13.41 -11.69
C GLY A 616 12.43 -13.90 -11.49
N ALA A 617 12.64 -15.16 -11.08
CA ALA A 617 13.98 -15.68 -10.84
C ALA A 617 14.73 -15.85 -12.16
N MET A 618 15.96 -15.36 -12.23
CA MET A 618 16.84 -15.48 -13.39
C MET A 618 17.17 -16.95 -13.67
N ALA A 619 16.96 -17.37 -14.91
CA ALA A 619 17.26 -18.70 -15.37
C ALA A 619 18.76 -18.87 -15.65
N THR A 620 19.24 -20.09 -15.41
CA THR A 620 20.57 -20.58 -15.81
C THR A 620 20.41 -21.96 -16.41
N GLY A 621 21.33 -22.36 -17.28
CA GLY A 621 21.28 -23.64 -18.00
C GLY A 621 20.40 -23.61 -19.24
N TRP A 622 19.88 -24.78 -19.62
CA TRP A 622 19.03 -24.91 -20.80
C TRP A 622 17.64 -24.31 -20.57
N LEU A 623 17.17 -23.52 -21.53
CA LEU A 623 15.84 -22.93 -21.57
C LEU A 623 15.16 -23.28 -22.89
N GLU A 624 13.97 -23.84 -22.82
CA GLU A 624 13.10 -23.94 -23.99
C GLU A 624 12.13 -22.75 -24.01
N TYR A 625 12.13 -22.01 -25.12
CA TYR A 625 11.26 -20.86 -25.31
C TYR A 625 10.78 -20.81 -26.75
N ASN A 626 9.44 -20.81 -26.94
CA ASN A 626 8.78 -20.82 -28.25
C ASN A 626 9.32 -21.91 -29.21
N GLY A 627 9.53 -23.12 -28.70
CA GLY A 627 9.99 -24.27 -29.50
C GLY A 627 11.47 -24.23 -29.90
N SER A 628 12.25 -23.28 -29.38
CA SER A 628 13.70 -23.23 -29.55
C SER A 628 14.41 -23.38 -28.21
N TRP A 629 15.56 -24.04 -28.23
CA TRP A 629 16.42 -24.17 -27.06
C TRP A 629 17.46 -23.06 -27.01
N TYR A 630 17.69 -22.52 -25.82
CA TYR A 630 18.70 -21.51 -25.51
C TYR A 630 19.54 -22.02 -24.35
N TYR A 631 20.78 -21.54 -24.23
CA TYR A 631 21.61 -21.85 -23.09
C TYR A 631 21.99 -20.56 -22.35
N LEU A 632 21.60 -20.47 -21.08
CA LEU A 632 21.96 -19.39 -20.18
C LEU A 632 23.16 -19.86 -19.37
N ASN A 633 24.25 -19.09 -19.39
CA ASN A 633 25.46 -19.43 -18.63
C ASN A 633 25.19 -19.40 -17.12
N SER A 634 26.16 -19.81 -16.30
CA SER A 634 26.04 -19.79 -14.83
C SER A 634 25.79 -18.39 -14.26
N ASN A 635 26.22 -17.33 -14.97
CA ASN A 635 25.93 -15.95 -14.63
C ASN A 635 24.59 -15.44 -15.24
N GLY A 636 23.81 -16.33 -15.87
CA GLY A 636 22.53 -16.03 -16.51
C GLY A 636 22.61 -15.46 -17.93
N ALA A 637 23.79 -15.06 -18.41
CA ALA A 637 23.94 -14.49 -19.74
C ALA A 637 23.72 -15.57 -20.80
N MET A 638 22.87 -15.29 -21.79
CA MET A 638 22.57 -16.17 -22.91
C MET A 638 23.83 -16.39 -23.76
N ALA A 639 24.16 -17.66 -23.99
CA ALA A 639 25.27 -18.06 -24.83
C ALA A 639 24.94 -17.91 -26.32
N THR A 640 25.97 -17.54 -27.08
CA THR A 640 25.98 -17.55 -28.55
C THR A 640 27.26 -18.22 -29.03
N GLY A 641 27.23 -18.84 -30.20
CA GLY A 641 28.33 -19.62 -30.74
C GLY A 641 28.47 -20.99 -30.09
N TRP A 642 29.69 -21.52 -30.06
CA TRP A 642 29.98 -22.83 -29.48
C TRP A 642 29.90 -22.81 -27.96
N ALA A 643 29.11 -23.70 -27.38
CA ALA A 643 29.03 -23.94 -25.94
C ALA A 643 29.30 -25.42 -25.62
N LYS A 644 30.13 -25.67 -24.61
CA LYS A 644 30.39 -27.03 -24.13
C LYS A 644 29.62 -27.27 -22.84
N VAL A 645 28.65 -28.18 -22.88
CA VAL A 645 27.76 -28.49 -21.76
C VAL A 645 27.84 -29.98 -21.48
N ASN A 646 28.20 -30.35 -20.25
CA ASN A 646 28.30 -31.75 -19.81
C ASN A 646 29.14 -32.66 -20.75
N GLY A 647 30.22 -32.11 -21.31
CA GLY A 647 31.13 -32.86 -22.19
C GLY A 647 30.78 -32.80 -23.68
N SER A 648 29.55 -32.43 -24.04
CA SER A 648 29.08 -32.30 -25.42
C SER A 648 29.17 -30.85 -25.91
N TRP A 649 29.47 -30.67 -27.20
CA TRP A 649 29.45 -29.36 -27.85
C TRP A 649 28.08 -29.08 -28.45
N TYR A 650 27.64 -27.84 -28.36
CA TYR A 650 26.40 -27.32 -28.93
C TYR A 650 26.73 -26.01 -29.65
N TYR A 651 25.97 -25.69 -30.70
CA TYR A 651 26.11 -24.42 -31.38
C TYR A 651 24.83 -23.59 -31.20
N LEU A 652 24.97 -22.44 -30.55
CA LEU A 652 23.90 -21.46 -30.36
C LEU A 652 24.07 -20.41 -31.47
N ASN A 653 23.02 -20.15 -32.23
CA ASN A 653 23.04 -19.16 -33.31
C ASN A 653 23.24 -17.74 -32.75
N ALA A 654 23.41 -16.75 -33.62
CA ALA A 654 23.60 -15.35 -33.20
C ALA A 654 22.42 -14.80 -32.36
N ASN A 655 21.21 -15.34 -32.56
CA ASN A 655 20.03 -15.04 -31.75
C ASN A 655 19.91 -15.93 -30.49
N GLY A 656 20.91 -16.76 -30.20
CA GLY A 656 20.94 -17.69 -29.07
C GLY A 656 20.23 -19.03 -29.28
N ALA A 657 19.45 -19.19 -30.35
CA ALA A 657 18.73 -20.43 -30.59
C ALA A 657 19.71 -21.56 -30.97
N MET A 658 19.59 -22.70 -30.29
CA MET A 658 20.40 -23.88 -30.51
C MET A 658 20.16 -24.44 -31.92
N ALA A 659 21.24 -24.68 -32.66
CA ALA A 659 21.19 -25.29 -33.97
C ALA A 659 21.02 -26.81 -33.89
N THR A 660 20.31 -27.36 -34.86
CA THR A 660 20.18 -28.78 -35.15
C THR A 660 20.40 -29.01 -36.65
N GLY A 661 20.87 -30.19 -37.04
CA GLY A 661 21.26 -30.51 -38.41
C GLY A 661 22.59 -29.86 -38.81
N TRP A 662 22.74 -29.59 -40.11
CA TRP A 662 23.96 -29.00 -40.67
C TRP A 662 24.12 -27.52 -40.31
N ALA A 663 25.28 -27.16 -39.75
CA ALA A 663 25.66 -25.78 -39.50
C ALA A 663 27.04 -25.48 -40.11
N LYS A 664 27.14 -24.36 -40.84
CA LYS A 664 28.41 -23.89 -41.38
C LYS A 664 28.98 -22.80 -40.47
N VAL A 665 30.11 -23.10 -39.82
CA VAL A 665 30.77 -22.21 -38.86
C VAL A 665 32.20 -21.98 -39.29
N ASN A 666 32.59 -20.72 -39.50
CA ASN A 666 33.95 -20.32 -39.90
C ASN A 666 34.50 -21.08 -41.13
N GLY A 667 33.64 -21.42 -42.09
CA GLY A 667 34.02 -22.10 -43.33
C GLY A 667 33.92 -23.62 -43.30
N SER A 668 33.83 -24.24 -42.13
CA SER A 668 33.65 -25.69 -41.96
C SER A 668 32.20 -26.06 -41.69
N TRP A 669 31.78 -27.21 -42.19
CA TRP A 669 30.46 -27.79 -41.87
C TRP A 669 30.55 -28.67 -40.64
N TYR A 670 29.53 -28.60 -39.80
CA TYR A 670 29.34 -29.39 -38.60
C TYR A 670 27.92 -29.98 -38.63
N TYR A 671 27.73 -31.13 -38.01
CA TYR A 671 26.41 -31.72 -37.85
C TYR A 671 26.02 -31.71 -36.36
N LEU A 672 24.89 -31.09 -36.04
CA LEU A 672 24.30 -31.06 -34.71
C LEU A 672 23.15 -32.07 -34.69
N ASN A 673 23.19 -33.04 -33.79
CA ASN A 673 22.14 -34.05 -33.64
C ASN A 673 20.79 -33.40 -33.29
N ALA A 674 19.70 -34.16 -33.32
CA ALA A 674 18.37 -33.66 -32.95
C ALA A 674 18.30 -33.09 -31.52
N ASN A 675 19.14 -33.60 -30.61
CA ASN A 675 19.29 -33.06 -29.26
C ASN A 675 20.29 -31.89 -29.16
N GLY A 676 20.78 -31.37 -30.29
CA GLY A 676 21.74 -30.26 -30.41
C GLY A 676 23.21 -30.63 -30.23
N SER A 677 23.53 -31.84 -29.76
CA SER A 677 24.93 -32.23 -29.56
C SER A 677 25.67 -32.36 -30.88
N MET A 678 26.89 -31.84 -30.95
CA MET A 678 27.75 -31.93 -32.12
C MET A 678 28.18 -33.39 -32.36
N ALA A 679 27.94 -33.89 -33.57
CA ALA A 679 28.35 -35.21 -33.99
C ALA A 679 29.84 -35.27 -34.35
N THR A 680 30.43 -36.44 -34.15
CA THR A 680 31.78 -36.81 -34.60
C THR A 680 31.73 -38.21 -35.20
N GLY A 681 32.58 -38.50 -36.17
CA GLY A 681 32.59 -39.78 -36.88
C GLY A 681 31.55 -39.83 -38.00
N TRP A 682 31.02 -41.02 -38.27
CA TRP A 682 30.04 -41.24 -39.34
C TRP A 682 28.66 -40.66 -38.99
N VAL A 683 28.08 -39.89 -39.92
CA VAL A 683 26.71 -39.37 -39.85
C VAL A 683 25.98 -39.75 -41.13
N LYS A 684 24.75 -40.27 -40.99
CA LYS A 684 23.84 -40.48 -42.11
C LYS A 684 22.76 -39.42 -42.09
N ASP A 685 22.63 -38.68 -43.20
CA ASP A 685 21.59 -37.69 -43.40
C ASP A 685 20.87 -37.99 -44.72
N GLY A 686 19.57 -38.31 -44.62
CA GLY A 686 18.84 -38.99 -45.69
C GLY A 686 19.50 -40.32 -46.08
N ASP A 687 19.76 -40.49 -47.37
CA ASP A 687 20.44 -41.67 -47.92
C ASP A 687 21.96 -41.50 -48.06
N THR A 688 22.50 -40.36 -47.63
CA THR A 688 23.91 -40.01 -47.83
C THR A 688 24.70 -40.11 -46.52
N TRP A 689 25.89 -40.70 -46.61
CA TRP A 689 26.84 -40.77 -45.49
C TRP A 689 27.87 -39.65 -45.57
N TYR A 690 28.23 -39.12 -44.41
CA TYR A 690 29.22 -38.07 -44.21
C TYR A 690 30.16 -38.48 -43.06
N TYR A 691 31.36 -37.89 -43.02
CA TYR A 691 32.31 -38.12 -41.93
C TYR A 691 32.76 -36.80 -41.29
N LEU A 692 32.57 -36.71 -39.98
CA LEU A 692 32.94 -35.58 -39.13
C LEU A 692 34.20 -35.95 -38.36
N GLU A 693 35.20 -35.08 -38.34
CA GLU A 693 36.44 -35.29 -37.59
C GLU A 693 36.18 -35.21 -36.07
N ALA A 694 37.20 -35.51 -35.25
CA ALA A 694 37.11 -35.36 -33.79
C ALA A 694 36.84 -33.90 -33.37
N SER A 695 37.20 -32.93 -34.21
CA SER A 695 36.87 -31.51 -34.05
C SER A 695 35.41 -31.19 -34.40
N GLY A 696 34.67 -32.14 -34.97
CA GLY A 696 33.33 -31.98 -35.52
C GLY A 696 33.28 -31.46 -36.96
N ALA A 697 34.42 -31.06 -37.55
CA ALA A 697 34.45 -30.55 -38.90
C ALA A 697 34.23 -31.67 -39.94
N MET A 698 33.38 -31.43 -40.93
CA MET A 698 33.09 -32.37 -42.00
C MET A 698 34.26 -32.46 -42.98
N LYS A 699 34.68 -33.70 -43.30
CA LYS A 699 35.62 -33.94 -44.40
C LYS A 699 34.94 -33.69 -45.75
N ALA A 700 35.69 -33.10 -46.69
CA ALA A 700 35.26 -32.90 -48.07
C ALA A 700 36.46 -32.96 -49.03
N SER A 701 36.22 -33.38 -50.27
CA SER A 701 37.18 -33.51 -51.38
C SER A 701 38.48 -34.23 -51.00
N GLN A 702 38.39 -35.37 -50.31
CA GLN A 702 39.59 -36.06 -49.83
C GLN A 702 39.38 -37.55 -49.59
N TRP A 703 40.48 -38.29 -49.74
CA TRP A 703 40.63 -39.64 -49.20
C TRP A 703 40.97 -39.59 -47.71
N PHE A 704 40.41 -40.47 -46.90
CA PHE A 704 40.72 -40.60 -45.47
C PHE A 704 40.58 -42.05 -45.00
N LYS A 705 41.22 -42.36 -43.87
CA LYS A 705 41.25 -43.70 -43.29
C LYS A 705 40.43 -43.79 -42.01
N VAL A 706 39.59 -44.82 -41.88
CA VAL A 706 38.85 -45.16 -40.65
C VAL A 706 39.02 -46.65 -40.41
N SER A 707 39.54 -47.04 -39.23
CA SER A 707 39.76 -48.45 -38.86
C SER A 707 40.45 -49.27 -39.96
N ASP A 708 41.57 -48.74 -40.45
CA ASP A 708 42.39 -49.31 -41.53
C ASP A 708 41.79 -49.42 -42.94
N LYS A 709 40.58 -48.92 -43.15
CA LYS A 709 39.94 -48.86 -44.48
C LYS A 709 39.96 -47.44 -45.05
N TRP A 710 40.13 -47.32 -46.36
CA TRP A 710 40.14 -46.04 -47.07
C TRP A 710 38.76 -45.71 -47.64
N TYR A 711 38.36 -44.46 -47.48
CA TYR A 711 37.10 -43.88 -47.93
C TYR A 711 37.36 -42.57 -48.65
N TYR A 712 36.48 -42.21 -49.58
CA TYR A 712 36.51 -40.90 -50.25
C TYR A 712 35.19 -40.16 -50.08
N VAL A 713 35.28 -38.87 -49.73
CA VAL A 713 34.13 -37.95 -49.72
C VAL A 713 34.32 -36.87 -50.78
N ASN A 714 33.25 -36.55 -51.51
CA ASN A 714 33.29 -35.55 -52.58
C ASN A 714 33.30 -34.11 -52.04
N GLY A 715 33.21 -33.11 -52.93
CA GLY A 715 33.24 -31.69 -52.54
C GLY A 715 32.06 -31.21 -51.69
N LEU A 716 30.97 -31.97 -51.64
CA LEU A 716 29.83 -31.75 -50.74
C LEU A 716 29.95 -32.55 -49.44
N GLY A 717 31.02 -33.33 -49.25
CA GLY A 717 31.24 -34.20 -48.09
C GLY A 717 30.52 -35.54 -48.16
N ALA A 718 29.80 -35.82 -49.26
CA ALA A 718 29.08 -37.08 -49.44
C ALA A 718 30.05 -38.23 -49.76
N LEU A 719 29.85 -39.36 -49.06
CA LEU A 719 30.60 -40.60 -49.27
C LEU A 719 30.39 -41.13 -50.69
N ALA A 720 31.47 -41.38 -51.40
CA ALA A 720 31.43 -42.07 -52.68
C ALA A 720 31.16 -43.57 -52.45
N VAL A 721 30.15 -44.12 -53.13
CA VAL A 721 29.78 -45.55 -53.09
C VAL A 721 29.58 -46.07 -54.50
N ASN A 722 29.91 -47.34 -54.75
CA ASN A 722 29.74 -48.01 -56.05
C ASN A 722 30.27 -47.21 -57.25
N THR A 723 31.46 -46.63 -57.12
CA THR A 723 32.04 -45.73 -58.13
C THR A 723 33.56 -45.80 -58.14
N THR A 724 34.18 -45.09 -59.09
CA THR A 724 35.64 -44.97 -59.20
C THR A 724 36.05 -43.51 -58.99
N VAL A 725 37.01 -43.28 -58.09
CA VAL A 725 37.56 -41.96 -57.77
C VAL A 725 39.08 -42.03 -57.95
N ASP A 726 39.64 -41.12 -58.76
CA ASP A 726 41.09 -41.06 -59.02
C ASP A 726 41.72 -42.39 -59.49
N GLY A 727 40.95 -43.25 -60.16
CA GLY A 727 41.38 -44.58 -60.62
C GLY A 727 41.23 -45.71 -59.58
N TYR A 728 40.71 -45.43 -58.39
CA TYR A 728 40.45 -46.40 -57.32
C TYR A 728 38.95 -46.68 -57.20
N THR A 729 38.57 -47.96 -57.12
CA THR A 729 37.16 -48.38 -57.00
C THR A 729 36.74 -48.45 -55.54
N VAL A 730 35.58 -47.88 -55.21
CA VAL A 730 34.94 -48.00 -53.90
C VAL A 730 33.66 -48.82 -54.00
N ASN A 731 33.44 -49.71 -53.02
CA ASN A 731 32.28 -50.62 -52.99
C ASN A 731 30.99 -49.93 -52.48
N GLU A 732 29.94 -50.72 -52.23
CA GLU A 732 28.65 -50.23 -51.72
C GLU A 732 28.72 -49.57 -50.33
N ASN A 733 29.73 -49.93 -49.55
CA ASN A 733 30.03 -49.34 -48.23
C ASN A 733 31.00 -48.16 -48.33
N GLY A 734 31.42 -47.78 -49.53
CA GLY A 734 32.39 -46.71 -49.80
C GLY A 734 33.83 -47.07 -49.48
N GLU A 735 34.13 -48.35 -49.24
CA GLU A 735 35.46 -48.84 -48.93
C GLU A 735 36.25 -49.05 -50.23
N TRP A 736 37.49 -48.57 -50.28
CA TRP A 736 38.41 -48.87 -51.37
C TRP A 736 38.70 -50.38 -51.43
N VAL A 737 38.55 -50.97 -52.64
CA VAL A 737 38.74 -52.40 -52.93
C VAL A 737 39.80 -52.67 -53.98
#